data_AF-A0A848GN77-F1
#
_entry.id   AF-A0A848GN77-F1
#
_cell.length_a   1.000
_cell.length_b   1.000
_cell.length_c   1.000
_cell.angle_alpha   90.00
_cell.angle_beta   90.00
_cell.angle_gamma   90.00
#
_symmetry.space_group_name_H-M   'P 1'
#
loop_
_entity.id
_entity.type
_entity.pdbx_description
1 polymer ?
#
loop_
_entity_poly.entity_id
_entity_poly.type
_entity_poly.pdbx_seq_one_letter_code
_entity_poly.pdbx_strand_id
1 'polypeptide(L)'
;MKNQLSYRSIVSTCLILCAICYAHVVFSQGNQSQSTVKIAPSATTGAWLHLPDDYARTSDNYPLLIFLHGVSDGGTLNTVLAHGVPRVISKGANMQFTVGGKLYKFIVVSPQIPDGWANEKMVQSVIDDMKAKYRVDASRIYLTGLSAGGYGVLNYVASGSNYASNLAAIVPVSSAPIDVPKLGGLCNIATANLGSWMLCGSTDNFAGYQTTYTSRIQSCNPSSKPLSTFYSGGGHDDGVWDRAYDATHAYQNPNIYEWMLQFRQGGSTPAPVARVAASNIAVTLPVSTATLDGSTSSASNGTISTFEWKQDSGPAAATIASPGTARTTVSNLKAGTYVFSLTVTDNAGLKASTKVTVQVTAASSGGCGSCKFLVTKGADGGAYINGNNLNVQPGDTVCVQAGDYAYIQFFNFSGTGAKPIVFINCGGQVKIGNGGNYGLVFNNVKYFKVTGSGSSQKYGFVVNGVSKKLSSGLAIGKGCTDYEAERFEITGSEVGVMAKVNPDCETENQAPYFEIRNVKLHDLYIHDVIGEGMYIGNTAPGGTETVCNGNTLNLLPPRMYNLKIYNVTTQNTGWDGIQVASAPENVEIFNNKVYNYGTTNKGSQQAGIILGGLSNGKVYNNTVIKGTGNGIELFGTGLSYIYNNIVVDAGKDGTAVGQDAIFIDDRPTKPDYTPLQAYVFNNTVVNAGRDGIRMQNSFSTVAKGNLFYNNLTVNCGSPQGTADYLNVQTGIDAQVTNNVALADINAAKFVDVTNNDFHLATGSPAIDKGKDLSAYFKTDIDGDARPSGAAWDIGADEYTGTAPSNKPPVASAGNDITITLPVSATTLDGSDSYDPDGSIAAYKWTQISGPATANIAASDQAQTGVSGLITEGTYVFELTVTDNKGATDAARVTVTVKPRGAATLIANAGKNQEIRLPDSTVTLDGTGSSVSYGSITSYTWKLQQGPASVQILDPGAAQTPVTFTAPGVYYFMLTVTDDNNNTASAVVIITVKKNDDHPDSTNKLTIFPNPVNNTLQLRLSLISPAYTVLRILAGNGAVMSTINLGQVSELQRSLDVSFLPCGVYFLHVTDGDALKIVKKFIKIY
;
A
#
# COMPACT_ATOMS: atom_id res chain seq x y z
N MET A 1 -16.40 30.81 -41.64
CA MET A 1 -17.20 30.37 -42.81
C MET A 1 -16.35 30.49 -44.08
N LYS A 2 -16.56 29.61 -45.06
CA LYS A 2 -16.49 29.77 -46.54
C LYS A 2 -15.47 30.76 -47.16
N ASN A 3 -14.76 30.50 -48.26
CA ASN A 3 -14.59 29.36 -49.21
C ASN A 3 -13.29 29.68 -50.00
N GLN A 4 -12.33 28.80 -50.32
CA GLN A 4 -12.36 27.60 -51.18
C GLN A 4 -12.98 27.79 -52.58
N LEU A 5 -12.13 27.95 -53.62
CA LEU A 5 -12.37 27.56 -55.02
C LEU A 5 -11.05 27.54 -55.83
N SER A 6 -11.00 26.83 -56.96
CA SER A 6 -9.75 26.36 -57.58
C SER A 6 -9.90 25.95 -59.08
N TYR A 7 -8.80 25.44 -59.67
CA TYR A 7 -8.63 24.78 -61.00
C TYR A 7 -8.52 25.60 -62.31
N ARG A 8 -7.40 25.41 -63.05
CA ARG A 8 -7.27 24.76 -64.40
C ARG A 8 -5.90 25.10 -65.07
N SER A 9 -5.38 24.43 -66.12
CA SER A 9 -5.12 22.97 -66.34
C SER A 9 -4.39 22.65 -67.67
N ILE A 10 -3.20 22.01 -67.59
CA ILE A 10 -2.71 20.85 -68.40
C ILE A 10 -2.38 21.04 -69.92
N VAL A 11 -1.56 20.11 -70.50
CA VAL A 11 -1.20 19.85 -71.94
C VAL A 11 0.10 20.56 -72.46
N SER A 12 0.97 20.10 -73.39
CA SER A 12 1.62 18.80 -73.81
C SER A 12 2.47 19.04 -75.10
N THR A 13 3.60 18.42 -75.50
CA THR A 13 4.75 17.73 -74.81
C THR A 13 6.08 18.03 -75.62
N CYS A 14 6.85 17.23 -76.40
CA CYS A 14 7.03 15.78 -76.68
C CYS A 14 8.36 15.46 -77.50
N LEU A 15 9.33 14.70 -76.95
CA LEU A 15 10.30 13.73 -77.61
C LEU A 15 11.37 14.24 -78.65
N ILE A 16 12.54 13.61 -78.93
CA ILE A 16 13.24 12.39 -78.42
C ILE A 16 14.80 12.42 -78.66
N LEU A 17 15.55 11.62 -77.87
CA LEU A 17 16.95 11.08 -77.98
C LEU A 17 17.77 11.36 -76.68
N CYS A 18 17.96 10.46 -75.70
CA CYS A 18 18.59 9.10 -75.67
C CYS A 18 20.10 9.11 -76.03
N ALA A 19 21.01 8.52 -75.23
CA ALA A 19 20.89 7.76 -73.96
C ALA A 19 22.21 7.78 -73.13
N ILE A 20 22.36 6.88 -72.13
CA ILE A 20 23.49 6.69 -71.17
C ILE A 20 23.45 7.70 -69.98
N CYS A 21 23.43 7.31 -68.70
CA CYS A 21 23.39 5.97 -68.07
C CYS A 21 22.56 5.96 -66.75
N TYR A 22 22.22 4.77 -66.25
CA TYR A 22 21.50 4.54 -64.98
C TYR A 22 22.41 4.63 -63.74
N ALA A 23 21.89 5.16 -62.61
CA ALA A 23 22.47 4.96 -61.28
C ALA A 23 21.43 5.10 -60.14
N HIS A 24 20.93 3.95 -59.68
CA HIS A 24 20.39 3.66 -58.33
C HIS A 24 19.50 4.67 -57.59
N VAL A 25 18.18 4.40 -57.62
CA VAL A 25 17.34 4.57 -56.43
C VAL A 25 17.72 3.48 -55.42
N VAL A 26 18.00 3.84 -54.17
CA VAL A 26 18.34 2.89 -53.09
C VAL A 26 17.17 2.80 -52.11
N PHE A 27 16.75 1.57 -51.78
CA PHE A 27 15.73 1.32 -50.76
C PHE A 27 16.29 1.60 -49.35
N SER A 28 15.65 2.51 -48.60
CA SER A 28 16.03 2.83 -47.21
C SER A 28 15.61 1.74 -46.23
N GLN A 29 16.56 1.12 -45.54
CA GLN A 29 16.30 0.17 -44.44
C GLN A 29 16.56 0.84 -43.09
N GLY A 30 15.56 1.60 -42.62
CA GLY A 30 15.71 2.55 -41.52
C GLY A 30 16.39 3.85 -41.97
N ASN A 31 16.95 4.61 -41.02
CA ASN A 31 17.57 5.91 -41.27
C ASN A 31 18.98 5.83 -41.90
N GLN A 32 19.25 4.84 -42.76
CA GLN A 32 20.56 4.61 -43.38
C GLN A 32 20.45 4.22 -44.85
N SER A 33 21.52 4.49 -45.59
CA SER A 33 21.63 4.26 -47.03
C SER A 33 22.86 3.42 -47.38
N GLN A 34 22.81 2.77 -48.54
CA GLN A 34 24.00 2.13 -49.12
C GLN A 34 24.94 3.20 -49.70
N SER A 35 26.23 3.05 -49.44
CA SER A 35 27.30 3.95 -49.85
C SER A 35 28.55 3.14 -50.22
N THR A 36 29.63 3.80 -50.64
CA THR A 36 30.94 3.17 -50.87
C THR A 36 32.06 3.91 -50.14
N VAL A 37 32.99 3.15 -49.57
CA VAL A 37 34.16 3.67 -48.83
C VAL A 37 35.45 3.01 -49.27
N LYS A 38 36.57 3.73 -49.17
CA LYS A 38 37.91 3.17 -49.45
C LYS A 38 38.37 2.25 -48.33
N ILE A 39 38.95 1.12 -48.72
CA ILE A 39 39.61 0.14 -47.85
C ILE A 39 41.11 0.02 -48.14
N ALA A 40 41.56 0.57 -49.26
CA ALA A 40 42.94 0.87 -49.60
C ALA A 40 42.97 2.09 -50.56
N PRO A 41 44.13 2.71 -50.85
CA PRO A 41 44.20 3.85 -51.76
C PRO A 41 43.59 3.62 -53.15
N SER A 42 43.58 2.37 -53.63
CA SER A 42 43.06 1.92 -54.93
C SER A 42 41.88 0.94 -54.85
N ALA A 43 41.28 0.73 -53.66
CA ALA A 43 40.21 -0.24 -53.48
C ALA A 43 39.06 0.30 -52.60
N THR A 44 37.82 0.00 -53.00
CA THR A 44 36.59 0.41 -52.32
C THR A 44 35.68 -0.78 -52.02
N THR A 45 34.92 -0.69 -50.92
CA THR A 45 33.85 -1.64 -50.57
C THR A 45 32.51 -0.94 -50.43
N GLY A 46 31.42 -1.70 -50.42
CA GLY A 46 30.09 -1.20 -50.04
C GLY A 46 30.01 -0.96 -48.53
N ALA A 47 29.24 0.03 -48.11
CA ALA A 47 29.03 0.34 -46.70
C ALA A 47 27.59 0.79 -46.44
N TRP A 48 27.09 0.57 -45.22
CA TRP A 48 25.92 1.30 -44.73
C TRP A 48 26.36 2.61 -44.09
N LEU A 49 25.64 3.68 -44.41
CA LEU A 49 25.89 5.03 -43.95
C LEU A 49 24.63 5.61 -43.32
N HIS A 50 24.73 6.03 -42.07
CA HIS A 50 23.77 6.91 -41.42
C HIS A 50 24.37 8.33 -41.35
N LEU A 51 23.56 9.32 -41.72
CA LEU A 51 23.85 10.74 -41.53
C LEU A 51 22.79 11.35 -40.58
N PRO A 52 23.19 12.32 -39.74
CA PRO A 52 22.27 13.09 -38.91
C PRO A 52 21.11 13.69 -39.72
N ASP A 53 19.92 13.74 -39.11
CA ASP A 53 18.70 14.30 -39.70
C ASP A 53 18.79 15.80 -40.09
N ASP A 54 19.77 16.51 -39.53
CA ASP A 54 20.09 17.91 -39.82
C ASP A 54 21.39 18.08 -40.63
N TYR A 55 22.04 17.00 -41.09
CA TYR A 55 23.29 17.06 -41.86
C TYR A 55 23.16 17.85 -43.18
N ALA A 56 21.97 17.86 -43.79
CA ALA A 56 21.65 18.67 -44.97
C ALA A 56 21.19 20.11 -44.64
N ARG A 57 21.10 20.47 -43.35
CA ARG A 57 20.50 21.72 -42.84
C ARG A 57 21.47 22.57 -42.01
N THR A 58 22.57 22.02 -41.51
CA THR A 58 23.62 22.76 -40.78
C THR A 58 24.97 22.69 -41.48
N SER A 59 25.92 23.51 -41.03
CA SER A 59 27.35 23.41 -41.36
C SER A 59 28.17 22.67 -40.31
N ASP A 60 27.53 21.97 -39.36
CA ASP A 60 28.21 21.40 -38.20
C ASP A 60 29.14 20.23 -38.54
N ASN A 61 30.14 20.02 -37.69
CA ASN A 61 30.98 18.84 -37.65
C ASN A 61 30.45 17.84 -36.62
N TYR A 62 30.32 16.57 -37.02
CA TYR A 62 29.62 15.54 -36.25
C TYR A 62 30.57 14.42 -35.81
N PRO A 63 30.38 13.85 -34.60
CA PRO A 63 31.07 12.63 -34.18
C PRO A 63 30.95 11.50 -35.21
N LEU A 64 32.05 10.79 -35.48
CA LEU A 64 32.09 9.64 -36.39
C LEU A 64 32.18 8.34 -35.58
N LEU A 65 31.25 7.42 -35.83
CA LEU A 65 31.28 6.06 -35.31
C LEU A 65 31.52 5.06 -36.45
N ILE A 66 32.56 4.25 -36.34
CA ILE A 66 32.90 3.19 -37.29
C ILE A 66 32.59 1.85 -36.63
N PHE A 67 31.70 1.06 -37.23
CA PHE A 67 31.36 -0.29 -36.78
C PHE A 67 31.98 -1.35 -37.69
N LEU A 68 32.69 -2.31 -37.09
CA LEU A 68 33.27 -3.48 -37.75
C LEU A 68 32.46 -4.73 -37.41
N HIS A 69 31.90 -5.40 -38.41
CA HIS A 69 31.02 -6.56 -38.24
C HIS A 69 31.79 -7.88 -38.00
N GLY A 70 31.06 -8.95 -37.67
CA GLY A 70 31.64 -10.28 -37.44
C GLY A 70 31.97 -11.03 -38.74
N VAL A 71 32.66 -12.18 -38.63
CA VAL A 71 32.98 -13.04 -39.79
C VAL A 71 31.73 -13.59 -40.48
N SER A 72 30.65 -13.83 -39.74
CA SER A 72 29.32 -14.21 -40.23
C SER A 72 28.70 -13.19 -41.19
N ASP A 73 29.05 -11.91 -41.04
CA ASP A 73 28.28 -10.78 -41.58
C ASP A 73 28.87 -10.23 -42.89
N GLY A 74 30.06 -10.68 -43.30
CA GLY A 74 30.84 -10.10 -44.41
C GLY A 74 30.43 -10.51 -45.83
N GLY A 75 29.54 -11.51 -45.99
CA GLY A 75 29.25 -12.11 -47.29
C GLY A 75 28.64 -11.16 -48.33
N THR A 76 27.73 -10.28 -47.91
CA THR A 76 27.09 -9.25 -48.76
C THR A 76 26.93 -7.94 -47.99
N LEU A 77 26.71 -6.83 -48.68
CA LEU A 77 26.38 -5.57 -47.99
C LEU A 77 25.13 -5.69 -47.10
N ASN A 78 24.15 -6.54 -47.46
CA ASN A 78 22.96 -6.74 -46.64
C ASN A 78 23.23 -7.57 -45.37
N THR A 79 24.20 -8.49 -45.35
CA THR A 79 24.54 -9.26 -44.13
C THR A 79 25.22 -8.39 -43.06
N VAL A 80 25.78 -7.23 -43.44
CA VAL A 80 26.26 -6.21 -42.48
C VAL A 80 25.12 -5.67 -41.60
N LEU A 81 23.85 -5.77 -42.01
CA LEU A 81 22.68 -5.38 -41.20
C LEU A 81 22.28 -6.44 -40.15
N ALA A 82 22.92 -7.62 -40.12
CA ALA A 82 22.51 -8.73 -39.25
C ALA A 82 22.74 -8.45 -37.75
N HIS A 83 23.75 -7.64 -37.41
CA HIS A 83 24.19 -7.44 -36.02
C HIS A 83 24.67 -5.99 -35.75
N GLY A 84 24.89 -5.67 -34.47
CA GLY A 84 25.53 -4.42 -34.03
C GLY A 84 24.81 -3.11 -34.38
N VAL A 85 25.59 -2.04 -34.56
CA VAL A 85 25.11 -0.67 -34.81
C VAL A 85 24.18 -0.54 -36.04
N PRO A 86 24.51 -1.06 -37.24
CA PRO A 86 23.65 -0.88 -38.42
C PRO A 86 22.28 -1.59 -38.26
N ARG A 87 22.21 -2.65 -37.44
CA ARG A 87 20.94 -3.29 -37.09
C ARG A 87 20.08 -2.42 -36.17
N VAL A 88 20.64 -1.74 -35.17
CA VAL A 88 19.80 -0.88 -34.32
C VAL A 88 19.28 0.33 -35.09
N ILE A 89 20.03 0.81 -36.10
CA ILE A 89 19.56 1.84 -37.05
C ILE A 89 18.45 1.32 -37.96
N SER A 90 18.52 0.07 -38.46
CA SER A 90 17.41 -0.52 -39.23
C SER A 90 16.17 -0.81 -38.37
N LYS A 91 16.36 -1.11 -37.07
CA LYS A 91 15.30 -1.17 -36.04
C LYS A 91 14.80 0.22 -35.58
N GLY A 92 15.30 1.33 -36.15
CA GLY A 92 14.76 2.69 -35.95
C GLY A 92 15.57 3.63 -35.05
N ALA A 93 16.75 3.24 -34.55
CA ALA A 93 17.60 4.14 -33.78
C ALA A 93 18.02 5.36 -34.62
N ASN A 94 17.84 6.56 -34.07
CA ASN A 94 18.14 7.84 -34.73
C ASN A 94 19.59 8.32 -34.52
N MET A 95 20.37 7.60 -33.70
CA MET A 95 21.76 7.89 -33.31
C MET A 95 21.99 9.30 -32.74
N GLN A 96 21.03 9.80 -31.96
CA GLN A 96 21.10 11.09 -31.27
C GLN A 96 21.09 10.91 -29.75
N PHE A 97 22.06 11.49 -29.05
CA PHE A 97 22.27 11.27 -27.61
C PHE A 97 22.67 12.56 -26.89
N THR A 98 22.19 12.78 -25.67
CA THR A 98 22.41 14.00 -24.90
C THR A 98 23.40 13.76 -23.76
N VAL A 99 24.57 14.40 -23.82
CA VAL A 99 25.63 14.25 -22.81
C VAL A 99 26.05 15.64 -22.32
N GLY A 100 26.03 15.84 -21.01
CA GLY A 100 26.34 17.15 -20.39
C GLY A 100 25.37 18.27 -20.82
N GLY A 101 24.10 17.94 -21.10
CA GLY A 101 23.10 18.88 -21.61
C GLY A 101 23.23 19.24 -23.10
N LYS A 102 24.27 18.76 -23.80
CA LYS A 102 24.43 18.93 -25.25
C LYS A 102 23.95 17.69 -26.00
N LEU A 103 23.08 17.89 -26.99
CA LEU A 103 22.74 16.87 -27.98
C LEU A 103 23.91 16.67 -28.95
N TYR A 104 24.22 15.40 -29.24
CA TYR A 104 25.14 14.96 -30.27
C TYR A 104 24.41 14.02 -31.22
N LYS A 105 24.81 14.00 -32.50
CA LYS A 105 24.27 13.13 -33.54
C LYS A 105 25.42 12.49 -34.29
N PHE A 106 25.42 11.18 -34.49
CA PHE A 106 26.54 10.49 -35.14
C PHE A 106 26.41 10.48 -36.66
N ILE A 107 27.55 10.64 -37.35
CA ILE A 107 27.77 9.96 -38.62
C ILE A 107 28.14 8.51 -38.25
N VAL A 108 27.44 7.52 -38.80
CA VAL A 108 27.79 6.10 -38.60
C VAL A 108 28.12 5.46 -39.93
N VAL A 109 29.24 4.73 -39.99
CA VAL A 109 29.61 3.91 -41.14
C VAL A 109 29.86 2.47 -40.74
N SER A 110 29.31 1.55 -41.53
CA SER A 110 29.49 0.10 -41.39
C SER A 110 29.98 -0.47 -42.73
N PRO A 111 31.30 -0.53 -43.00
CA PRO A 111 31.84 -1.12 -44.22
C PRO A 111 31.58 -2.63 -44.27
N GLN A 112 31.32 -3.17 -45.47
CA GLN A 112 31.44 -4.59 -45.74
C GLN A 112 32.93 -4.95 -45.80
N ILE A 113 33.38 -5.74 -44.83
CA ILE A 113 34.75 -6.24 -44.69
C ILE A 113 34.85 -7.56 -45.46
N PRO A 114 35.67 -7.66 -46.52
CA PRO A 114 35.95 -8.93 -47.18
C PRO A 114 36.47 -9.95 -46.16
N ASP A 115 35.88 -11.14 -46.16
CA ASP A 115 36.14 -12.24 -45.22
C ASP A 115 35.96 -11.89 -43.72
N GLY A 116 35.45 -10.70 -43.37
CA GLY A 116 35.19 -10.26 -42.00
C GLY A 116 36.40 -9.81 -41.16
N TRP A 117 37.63 -9.94 -41.65
CA TRP A 117 38.85 -9.64 -40.90
C TRP A 117 39.46 -8.28 -41.29
N ALA A 118 39.10 -7.23 -40.54
CA ALA A 118 39.65 -5.89 -40.75
C ALA A 118 41.07 -5.75 -40.17
N ASN A 119 41.99 -5.16 -40.94
CA ASN A 119 43.35 -4.83 -40.53
C ASN A 119 43.56 -3.31 -40.38
N GLU A 120 44.67 -2.92 -39.77
CA GLU A 120 44.97 -1.52 -39.43
C GLU A 120 44.96 -0.56 -40.64
N LYS A 121 45.43 -1.00 -41.82
CA LYS A 121 45.47 -0.18 -43.04
C LYS A 121 44.08 0.03 -43.64
N MET A 122 43.21 -0.97 -43.54
CA MET A 122 41.81 -0.87 -43.95
C MET A 122 41.05 0.12 -43.06
N VAL A 123 41.16 -0.02 -41.73
CA VAL A 123 40.48 0.87 -40.79
C VAL A 123 40.96 2.32 -40.97
N GLN A 124 42.26 2.54 -41.17
CA GLN A 124 42.80 3.87 -41.50
C GLN A 124 42.22 4.43 -42.81
N SER A 125 42.14 3.62 -43.86
CA SER A 125 41.59 4.03 -45.16
C SER A 125 40.12 4.46 -45.06
N VAL A 126 39.32 3.78 -44.22
CA VAL A 126 37.92 4.15 -43.95
C VAL A 126 37.85 5.46 -43.16
N ILE A 127 38.69 5.64 -42.14
CA ILE A 127 38.77 6.90 -41.35
C ILE A 127 39.05 8.09 -42.28
N ASP A 128 40.06 7.99 -43.14
CA ASP A 128 40.50 9.11 -43.98
C ASP A 128 39.53 9.39 -45.15
N ASP A 129 38.91 8.37 -45.73
CA ASP A 129 37.88 8.54 -46.77
C ASP A 129 36.58 9.14 -46.19
N MET A 130 36.21 8.79 -44.96
CA MET A 130 35.09 9.43 -44.25
C MET A 130 35.38 10.89 -43.90
N LYS A 131 36.59 11.21 -43.44
CA LYS A 131 37.04 12.60 -43.19
C LYS A 131 37.12 13.43 -44.48
N ALA A 132 37.39 12.80 -45.63
CA ALA A 132 37.42 13.47 -46.93
C ALA A 132 36.02 13.70 -47.53
N LYS A 133 35.05 12.83 -47.23
CA LYS A 133 33.68 12.88 -47.77
C LYS A 133 32.67 13.63 -46.89
N TYR A 134 32.87 13.65 -45.57
CA TYR A 134 31.86 14.12 -44.60
C TYR A 134 32.43 15.06 -43.53
N ARG A 135 31.58 15.91 -42.95
CA ARG A 135 31.91 16.86 -41.88
C ARG A 135 32.08 16.15 -40.54
N VAL A 136 33.25 15.54 -40.34
CA VAL A 136 33.61 14.79 -39.13
C VAL A 136 34.21 15.74 -38.07
N ASP A 137 33.71 15.68 -36.83
CA ASP A 137 34.43 16.19 -35.65
C ASP A 137 35.66 15.31 -35.45
N ALA A 138 36.80 15.76 -35.97
CA ALA A 138 38.05 15.02 -35.90
C ALA A 138 38.44 14.67 -34.45
N SER A 139 38.02 15.45 -33.45
CA SER A 139 38.29 15.13 -32.03
C SER A 139 37.44 14.00 -31.45
N ARG A 140 36.45 13.51 -32.20
CA ARG A 140 35.45 12.50 -31.82
C ARG A 140 35.23 11.46 -32.92
N ILE A 141 36.27 10.68 -33.16
CA ILE A 141 36.20 9.46 -33.96
C ILE A 141 36.23 8.27 -33.01
N TYR A 142 35.31 7.33 -33.19
CA TYR A 142 35.13 6.17 -32.34
C TYR A 142 35.11 4.89 -33.18
N LEU A 143 35.72 3.83 -32.65
CA LEU A 143 35.85 2.55 -33.33
C LEU A 143 35.27 1.43 -32.46
N THR A 144 34.31 0.69 -33.02
CA THR A 144 33.60 -0.39 -32.35
C THR A 144 33.43 -1.57 -33.29
N GLY A 145 33.24 -2.77 -32.76
CA GLY A 145 33.06 -3.96 -33.58
C GLY A 145 32.85 -5.21 -32.75
N LEU A 146 32.29 -6.25 -33.39
CA LEU A 146 31.97 -7.53 -32.74
C LEU A 146 32.75 -8.70 -33.32
N SER A 147 33.11 -9.69 -32.50
CA SER A 147 33.84 -10.90 -32.93
C SER A 147 35.12 -10.57 -33.72
N ALA A 148 35.24 -10.97 -35.00
CA ALA A 148 36.33 -10.60 -35.91
C ALA A 148 36.47 -9.07 -36.14
N GLY A 149 35.36 -8.32 -36.10
CA GLY A 149 35.38 -6.87 -36.09
C GLY A 149 35.99 -6.30 -34.80
N GLY A 150 35.74 -6.95 -33.65
CA GLY A 150 36.40 -6.64 -32.38
C GLY A 150 37.91 -6.83 -32.43
N TYR A 151 38.37 -7.92 -33.07
CA TYR A 151 39.78 -8.12 -33.42
C TYR A 151 40.31 -6.95 -34.25
N GLY A 152 39.56 -6.46 -35.23
CA GLY A 152 39.93 -5.28 -36.02
C GLY A 152 40.11 -4.01 -35.17
N VAL A 153 39.22 -3.77 -34.20
CA VAL A 153 39.33 -2.65 -33.25
C VAL A 153 40.64 -2.72 -32.47
N LEU A 154 40.94 -3.89 -31.89
CA LEU A 154 42.11 -4.09 -31.04
C LEU A 154 43.43 -4.05 -31.82
N ASN A 155 43.49 -4.68 -32.99
CA ASN A 155 44.69 -4.64 -33.83
C ASN A 155 44.98 -3.24 -34.36
N TYR A 156 43.96 -2.45 -34.72
CA TYR A 156 44.15 -1.06 -35.15
C TYR A 156 44.88 -0.23 -34.09
N VAL A 157 44.36 -0.16 -32.86
CA VAL A 157 45.00 0.63 -31.79
C VAL A 157 46.34 0.06 -31.34
N ALA A 158 46.52 -1.27 -31.38
CA ALA A 158 47.77 -1.90 -30.99
C ALA A 158 48.91 -1.74 -32.01
N SER A 159 48.58 -1.53 -33.29
CA SER A 159 49.58 -1.45 -34.37
C SER A 159 50.44 -0.17 -34.36
N GLY A 160 50.12 0.81 -33.50
CA GLY A 160 50.96 2.00 -33.28
C GLY A 160 50.21 3.15 -32.60
N SER A 161 50.95 3.98 -31.88
CA SER A 161 50.44 5.20 -31.22
C SER A 161 49.66 6.10 -32.17
N ASN A 162 50.14 6.24 -33.42
CA ASN A 162 49.54 7.08 -34.46
C ASN A 162 48.13 6.59 -34.89
N TYR A 163 47.86 5.30 -34.79
CA TYR A 163 46.53 4.74 -35.04
C TYR A 163 45.62 4.97 -33.83
N ALA A 164 46.12 4.71 -32.61
CA ALA A 164 45.36 5.00 -31.39
C ALA A 164 44.97 6.48 -31.28
N SER A 165 45.89 7.42 -31.53
CA SER A 165 45.63 8.86 -31.47
C SER A 165 44.58 9.39 -32.46
N ASN A 166 44.21 8.60 -33.49
CA ASN A 166 43.10 8.94 -34.37
C ASN A 166 41.72 8.68 -33.74
N LEU A 167 41.64 8.15 -32.52
CA LEU A 167 40.38 7.80 -31.84
C LEU A 167 40.24 8.49 -30.47
N ALA A 168 38.99 8.75 -30.08
CA ALA A 168 38.62 9.27 -28.77
C ALA A 168 38.30 8.13 -27.78
N ALA A 169 37.60 7.10 -28.24
CA ALA A 169 37.35 5.88 -27.47
C ALA A 169 37.11 4.66 -28.38
N ILE A 170 37.25 3.47 -27.80
CA ILE A 170 36.98 2.18 -28.44
C ILE A 170 36.00 1.32 -27.65
N VAL A 171 35.19 0.55 -28.38
CA VAL A 171 34.23 -0.41 -27.81
C VAL A 171 34.31 -1.76 -28.55
N PRO A 172 35.25 -2.66 -28.19
CA PRO A 172 35.30 -4.03 -28.70
C PRO A 172 34.28 -4.92 -27.99
N VAL A 173 33.47 -5.67 -28.74
CA VAL A 173 32.43 -6.57 -28.22
C VAL A 173 32.74 -8.02 -28.58
N SER A 174 32.75 -8.94 -27.60
CA SER A 174 33.05 -10.38 -27.78
C SER A 174 34.25 -10.62 -28.71
N SER A 175 35.33 -9.87 -28.49
CA SER A 175 36.42 -9.76 -29.46
C SER A 175 37.15 -11.09 -29.70
N ALA A 176 37.33 -11.44 -30.96
CA ALA A 176 38.28 -12.48 -31.34
C ALA A 176 39.73 -12.10 -30.94
N PRO A 177 40.67 -13.06 -30.80
CA PRO A 177 41.95 -12.80 -30.13
C PRO A 177 42.94 -12.02 -31.00
N ILE A 178 43.47 -10.92 -30.48
CA ILE A 178 44.47 -10.05 -31.14
C ILE A 178 45.74 -10.81 -31.57
N ASP A 179 46.41 -10.36 -32.63
CA ASP A 179 47.73 -10.87 -33.04
C ASP A 179 48.68 -10.86 -31.83
N VAL A 180 49.23 -12.02 -31.45
CA VAL A 180 50.09 -12.16 -30.24
C VAL A 180 51.27 -11.16 -30.23
N PRO A 181 51.97 -10.86 -31.35
CA PRO A 181 53.01 -9.83 -31.38
C PRO A 181 52.50 -8.41 -31.10
N LYS A 182 51.23 -8.10 -31.42
CA LYS A 182 50.62 -6.78 -31.19
C LYS A 182 50.09 -6.61 -29.76
N LEU A 183 49.92 -7.67 -28.96
CA LEU A 183 49.42 -7.60 -27.58
C LEU A 183 50.17 -6.59 -26.69
N GLY A 184 51.49 -6.44 -26.90
CA GLY A 184 52.30 -5.43 -26.21
C GLY A 184 51.84 -3.99 -26.48
N GLY A 185 51.37 -3.72 -27.70
CA GLY A 185 50.93 -2.42 -28.20
C GLY A 185 49.59 -1.92 -27.65
N LEU A 186 48.84 -2.72 -26.87
CA LEU A 186 47.65 -2.23 -26.18
C LEU A 186 47.94 -1.05 -25.22
N CYS A 187 49.20 -0.82 -24.82
CA CYS A 187 49.59 0.41 -24.13
C CYS A 187 49.35 1.70 -24.93
N ASN A 188 49.21 1.66 -26.26
CA ASN A 188 48.89 2.83 -27.06
C ASN A 188 47.56 3.48 -26.64
N ILE A 189 46.63 2.70 -26.09
CA ILE A 189 45.35 3.19 -25.51
C ILE A 189 45.63 4.12 -24.32
N ALA A 190 46.60 3.76 -23.47
CA ALA A 190 47.05 4.61 -22.36
C ALA A 190 47.81 5.84 -22.89
N THR A 191 48.78 5.64 -23.80
CA THR A 191 49.64 6.70 -24.34
C THR A 191 48.86 7.80 -25.09
N ALA A 192 47.80 7.44 -25.82
CA ALA A 192 46.93 8.39 -26.53
C ALA A 192 45.67 8.81 -25.72
N ASN A 193 45.54 8.34 -24.47
CA ASN A 193 44.47 8.67 -23.53
C ASN A 193 43.05 8.37 -24.07
N LEU A 194 42.86 7.16 -24.61
CA LEU A 194 41.58 6.68 -25.15
C LEU A 194 40.69 6.14 -24.03
N GLY A 195 39.38 6.42 -24.13
CA GLY A 195 38.39 5.59 -23.46
C GLY A 195 38.44 4.16 -24.03
N SER A 196 38.40 3.13 -23.19
CA SER A 196 38.19 1.75 -23.65
C SER A 196 37.16 1.03 -22.79
N TRP A 197 36.16 0.43 -23.42
CA TRP A 197 35.14 -0.40 -22.77
C TRP A 197 34.98 -1.69 -23.54
N MET A 198 35.33 -2.82 -22.94
CA MET A 198 35.15 -4.14 -23.53
C MET A 198 33.90 -4.80 -22.94
N LEU A 199 33.07 -5.39 -23.81
CA LEU A 199 31.82 -6.04 -23.42
C LEU A 199 31.75 -7.44 -24.02
N CYS A 200 31.38 -8.45 -23.23
CA CYS A 200 31.44 -9.85 -23.65
C CYS A 200 30.40 -10.69 -22.89
N GLY A 201 30.06 -11.87 -23.40
CA GLY A 201 29.30 -12.86 -22.63
C GLY A 201 30.12 -13.44 -21.48
N SER A 202 29.51 -13.74 -20.33
CA SER A 202 30.24 -14.35 -19.21
C SER A 202 30.65 -15.82 -19.47
N THR A 203 30.03 -16.47 -20.45
CA THR A 203 30.34 -17.83 -20.91
C THR A 203 30.80 -17.84 -22.38
N ASP A 204 31.16 -16.68 -22.94
CA ASP A 204 31.86 -16.59 -24.22
C ASP A 204 33.28 -17.16 -24.09
N ASN A 205 33.71 -17.98 -25.05
CA ASN A 205 35.08 -18.50 -25.12
C ASN A 205 36.14 -17.39 -25.16
N PHE A 206 35.77 -16.16 -25.54
CA PHE A 206 36.67 -15.00 -25.55
C PHE A 206 36.66 -14.16 -24.25
N ALA A 207 35.87 -14.51 -23.23
CA ALA A 207 35.81 -13.78 -21.96
C ALA A 207 37.18 -13.70 -21.23
N GLY A 208 38.01 -14.73 -21.35
CA GLY A 208 39.38 -14.73 -20.81
C GLY A 208 40.29 -13.70 -21.50
N TYR A 209 40.12 -13.50 -22.81
CA TYR A 209 40.89 -12.51 -23.56
C TYR A 209 40.51 -11.08 -23.18
N GLN A 210 39.22 -10.78 -23.00
CA GLN A 210 38.79 -9.48 -22.44
C GLN A 210 39.49 -9.17 -21.11
N THR A 211 39.52 -10.13 -20.18
CA THR A 211 40.20 -9.99 -18.89
C THR A 211 41.71 -9.75 -19.06
N THR A 212 42.35 -10.42 -20.02
CA THR A 212 43.76 -10.25 -20.35
C THR A 212 44.04 -8.85 -20.92
N TYR A 213 43.19 -8.36 -21.82
CA TYR A 213 43.38 -7.08 -22.50
C TYR A 213 43.12 -5.89 -21.59
N THR A 214 42.06 -5.93 -20.77
CA THR A 214 41.81 -4.85 -19.78
C THR A 214 42.91 -4.81 -18.72
N SER A 215 43.41 -5.97 -18.27
CA SER A 215 44.56 -6.04 -17.35
C SER A 215 45.85 -5.50 -17.99
N ARG A 216 46.11 -5.84 -19.26
CA ARG A 216 47.24 -5.32 -20.02
C ARG A 216 47.17 -3.80 -20.15
N ILE A 217 46.03 -3.25 -20.57
CA ILE A 217 45.83 -1.79 -20.67
C ILE A 217 46.02 -1.14 -19.29
N GLN A 218 45.43 -1.70 -18.23
CA GLN A 218 45.56 -1.16 -16.87
C GLN A 218 47.02 -1.12 -16.39
N SER A 219 47.85 -2.12 -16.73
CA SER A 219 49.29 -2.13 -16.42
C SER A 219 50.11 -1.05 -17.13
N CYS A 220 49.53 -0.38 -18.13
CA CYS A 220 50.16 0.73 -18.85
C CYS A 220 49.88 2.10 -18.19
N ASN A 221 49.25 2.12 -17.00
CA ASN A 221 48.85 3.32 -16.24
C ASN A 221 48.04 4.35 -17.07
N PRO A 222 46.88 3.95 -17.65
CA PRO A 222 46.03 4.85 -18.42
C PRO A 222 45.34 5.87 -17.50
N SER A 223 45.29 7.13 -17.94
CA SER A 223 44.52 8.21 -17.30
C SER A 223 42.99 8.02 -17.40
N SER A 224 42.53 7.20 -18.34
CA SER A 224 41.14 6.73 -18.43
C SER A 224 41.09 5.24 -18.10
N LYS A 225 40.36 4.85 -17.04
CA LYS A 225 40.29 3.46 -16.60
C LYS A 225 39.63 2.56 -17.67
N PRO A 226 40.24 1.44 -18.08
CA PRO A 226 39.60 0.48 -18.98
C PRO A 226 38.40 -0.17 -18.30
N LEU A 227 37.24 -0.13 -18.95
CA LEU A 227 36.02 -0.76 -18.47
C LEU A 227 35.85 -2.17 -19.06
N SER A 228 35.23 -3.05 -18.26
CA SER A 228 34.95 -4.44 -18.60
C SER A 228 33.53 -4.78 -18.17
N THR A 229 32.73 -5.35 -19.07
CA THR A 229 31.37 -5.82 -18.78
C THR A 229 31.21 -7.26 -19.25
N PHE A 230 30.69 -8.10 -18.37
CA PHE A 230 30.33 -9.47 -18.66
C PHE A 230 28.82 -9.66 -18.48
N TYR A 231 28.12 -10.04 -19.56
CA TYR A 231 26.70 -10.34 -19.48
C TYR A 231 26.51 -11.77 -18.96
N SER A 232 25.95 -11.89 -17.76
CA SER A 232 25.71 -13.18 -17.12
C SER A 232 24.93 -14.14 -18.03
N GLY A 233 25.43 -15.37 -18.16
CA GLY A 233 24.84 -16.46 -18.94
C GLY A 233 24.86 -16.28 -20.46
N GLY A 234 25.51 -15.25 -21.01
CA GLY A 234 25.70 -15.12 -22.45
C GLY A 234 26.97 -15.81 -22.93
N GLY A 235 26.88 -16.64 -23.98
CA GLY A 235 27.98 -17.08 -24.82
C GLY A 235 28.40 -16.02 -25.85
N HIS A 236 28.73 -16.45 -27.06
CA HIS A 236 29.42 -15.58 -28.04
C HIS A 236 28.51 -14.52 -28.68
N ASP A 237 27.31 -14.90 -29.10
CA ASP A 237 26.32 -14.04 -29.75
C ASP A 237 25.03 -13.89 -28.93
N ASP A 238 24.52 -14.97 -28.30
CA ASP A 238 23.48 -15.13 -27.24
C ASP A 238 22.76 -13.85 -26.73
N GLY A 239 22.16 -13.06 -27.62
CA GLY A 239 21.69 -11.71 -27.33
C GLY A 239 22.75 -10.77 -26.72
N VAL A 240 24.03 -11.14 -26.68
CA VAL A 240 25.14 -10.33 -26.16
C VAL A 240 25.38 -9.13 -27.05
N TRP A 241 25.37 -9.33 -28.38
CA TRP A 241 25.54 -8.23 -29.32
C TRP A 241 24.32 -7.30 -29.37
N ASP A 242 23.10 -7.82 -29.18
CA ASP A 242 21.91 -6.96 -28.99
C ASP A 242 22.01 -6.14 -27.70
N ARG A 243 22.46 -6.74 -26.59
CA ARG A 243 22.62 -6.06 -25.29
C ARG A 243 23.75 -5.02 -25.27
N ALA A 244 24.82 -5.22 -26.05
CA ALA A 244 25.98 -4.32 -26.10
C ALA A 244 25.80 -3.12 -27.04
N TYR A 245 24.97 -3.25 -28.08
CA TYR A 245 24.71 -2.18 -29.06
C TYR A 245 23.34 -1.52 -28.88
N ASP A 246 22.61 -1.84 -27.80
CA ASP A 246 21.32 -1.21 -27.48
C ASP A 246 21.46 0.33 -27.40
N ALA A 247 20.56 1.02 -28.10
CA ALA A 247 20.49 2.48 -28.13
C ALA A 247 19.62 3.06 -27.00
N THR A 248 18.91 2.22 -26.23
CA THR A 248 18.18 2.64 -25.03
C THR A 248 19.09 2.61 -23.79
N HIS A 249 18.52 2.50 -22.58
CA HIS A 249 19.24 2.27 -21.33
C HIS A 249 18.92 0.89 -20.71
N ALA A 250 18.32 -0.04 -21.48
CA ALA A 250 17.81 -1.31 -20.96
C ALA A 250 18.90 -2.23 -20.39
N TYR A 251 20.13 -2.12 -20.89
CA TYR A 251 21.23 -3.02 -20.52
C TYR A 251 22.51 -2.32 -20.03
N GLN A 252 22.67 -1.00 -20.22
CA GLN A 252 23.68 -0.15 -19.59
C GLN A 252 23.12 1.28 -19.43
N ASN A 253 23.58 2.03 -18.41
CA ASN A 253 23.27 3.45 -18.26
C ASN A 253 24.47 4.22 -17.67
N PRO A 254 25.17 5.09 -18.43
CA PRO A 254 24.95 5.43 -19.84
C PRO A 254 25.10 4.21 -20.77
N ASN A 255 24.50 4.26 -21.95
CA ASN A 255 24.79 3.29 -23.00
C ASN A 255 26.16 3.55 -23.64
N ILE A 256 26.64 2.64 -24.51
CA ILE A 256 27.98 2.76 -25.10
C ILE A 256 28.15 4.07 -25.91
N TYR A 257 27.08 4.61 -26.49
CA TYR A 257 27.10 5.81 -27.32
C TYR A 257 27.28 7.09 -26.47
N GLU A 258 26.47 7.23 -25.42
CA GLU A 258 26.58 8.29 -24.42
C GLU A 258 27.90 8.22 -23.62
N TRP A 259 28.41 7.01 -23.39
CA TRP A 259 29.72 6.81 -22.78
C TRP A 259 30.85 7.27 -23.71
N MET A 260 30.85 6.83 -24.98
CA MET A 260 31.84 7.27 -25.97
C MET A 260 31.89 8.79 -26.10
N LEU A 261 30.73 9.46 -26.12
CA LEU A 261 30.61 10.92 -26.23
C LEU A 261 31.22 11.75 -25.09
N GLN A 262 31.55 11.12 -23.95
CA GLN A 262 32.30 11.75 -22.85
C GLN A 262 33.80 11.95 -23.21
N PHE A 263 34.32 11.16 -24.17
CA PHE A 263 35.72 11.20 -24.57
C PHE A 263 35.94 12.05 -25.82
N ARG A 264 37.15 12.62 -25.91
CA ARG A 264 37.77 13.21 -27.10
C ARG A 264 39.18 12.67 -27.24
N GLN A 265 39.77 12.75 -28.43
CA GLN A 265 41.22 12.55 -28.62
C GLN A 265 42.01 13.41 -27.62
N GLY A 266 43.02 12.83 -26.97
CA GLY A 266 43.79 13.47 -25.89
C GLY A 266 43.15 13.38 -24.49
N GLY A 267 41.88 12.97 -24.40
CA GLY A 267 41.21 12.50 -23.18
C GLY A 267 41.07 13.50 -22.03
N SER A 268 40.09 14.41 -22.14
CA SER A 268 39.53 15.05 -20.94
C SER A 268 38.88 14.00 -20.03
N THR A 269 39.27 13.95 -18.76
CA THR A 269 38.66 13.04 -17.77
C THR A 269 37.17 13.35 -17.56
N PRO A 270 36.26 12.35 -17.57
CA PRO A 270 34.86 12.59 -17.27
C PRO A 270 34.66 13.02 -15.81
N ALA A 271 33.79 14.02 -15.60
CA ALA A 271 33.26 14.38 -14.28
C ALA A 271 32.29 13.28 -13.76
N PRO A 272 31.97 13.24 -12.45
CA PRO A 272 30.95 12.35 -11.93
C PRO A 272 29.56 12.64 -12.53
N VAL A 273 28.63 11.70 -12.38
CA VAL A 273 27.24 11.81 -12.82
C VAL A 273 26.34 11.92 -11.59
N ALA A 274 25.90 13.15 -11.29
CA ALA A 274 24.90 13.41 -10.26
C ALA A 274 23.53 12.86 -10.69
N ARG A 275 22.93 11.98 -9.88
CA ARG A 275 21.60 11.39 -10.12
C ARG A 275 20.75 11.45 -8.85
N VAL A 276 19.44 11.42 -9.04
CA VAL A 276 18.44 11.34 -7.96
C VAL A 276 17.44 10.22 -8.26
N ALA A 277 16.91 9.58 -7.22
CA ALA A 277 15.99 8.43 -7.37
C ALA A 277 14.63 8.83 -7.96
N ALA A 278 14.17 10.05 -7.68
CA ALA A 278 13.03 10.70 -8.32
C ALA A 278 13.39 12.17 -8.58
N SER A 279 13.10 12.70 -9.76
CA SER A 279 13.36 14.10 -10.12
C SER A 279 12.25 15.05 -9.64
N ASN A 280 11.04 14.53 -9.43
CA ASN A 280 9.90 15.23 -8.87
C ASN A 280 9.33 14.40 -7.72
N ILE A 281 9.07 15.04 -6.58
CA ILE A 281 8.47 14.45 -5.37
C ILE A 281 7.20 15.24 -5.07
N ALA A 282 6.07 14.55 -4.92
CA ALA A 282 4.82 15.16 -4.50
C ALA A 282 4.63 15.01 -2.98
N VAL A 283 4.20 16.09 -2.34
CA VAL A 283 3.91 16.18 -0.90
C VAL A 283 2.60 16.93 -0.74
N THR A 284 1.73 16.52 0.18
CA THR A 284 0.50 17.27 0.50
C THR A 284 0.49 17.60 1.99
N LEU A 285 0.25 18.86 2.33
CA LEU A 285 0.14 19.30 3.72
C LEU A 285 -0.96 18.50 4.47
N PRO A 286 -0.79 18.19 5.77
CA PRO A 286 0.20 18.72 6.72
C PRO A 286 1.53 17.94 6.71
N VAL A 287 1.72 16.95 5.84
CA VAL A 287 3.05 16.36 5.60
C VAL A 287 3.95 17.49 5.11
N SER A 288 4.88 17.90 5.95
CA SER A 288 5.78 19.03 5.74
C SER A 288 7.23 18.56 5.56
N THR A 289 7.39 17.32 5.11
CA THR A 289 8.67 16.62 4.94
C THR A 289 8.75 15.90 3.59
N ALA A 290 9.98 15.67 3.12
CA ALA A 290 10.27 14.82 1.97
C ALA A 290 11.64 14.14 2.13
N THR A 291 11.82 12.95 1.57
CA THR A 291 13.14 12.29 1.51
C THR A 291 13.76 12.55 0.15
N LEU A 292 14.96 13.13 0.14
CA LEU A 292 15.77 13.31 -1.06
C LEU A 292 16.80 12.19 -1.12
N ASP A 293 16.87 11.48 -2.25
CA ASP A 293 17.78 10.36 -2.47
C ASP A 293 18.61 10.56 -3.74
N GLY A 294 19.93 10.61 -3.55
CA GLY A 294 20.96 10.75 -4.58
C GLY A 294 21.86 9.52 -4.69
N SER A 295 21.55 8.40 -4.03
CA SER A 295 22.42 7.21 -3.95
C SER A 295 22.64 6.48 -5.30
N THR A 296 21.99 6.93 -6.37
CA THR A 296 22.20 6.47 -7.75
C THR A 296 23.29 7.26 -8.47
N SER A 297 23.89 8.29 -7.85
CA SER A 297 25.02 9.05 -8.40
C SER A 297 26.27 8.17 -8.51
N SER A 298 27.06 8.36 -9.58
CA SER A 298 28.23 7.52 -9.86
C SER A 298 29.41 8.31 -10.43
N ALA A 299 30.61 7.74 -10.37
CA ALA A 299 31.82 8.30 -10.97
C ALA A 299 32.51 7.22 -11.80
N SER A 300 32.89 7.53 -13.04
CA SER A 300 33.54 6.57 -13.96
C SER A 300 35.05 6.44 -13.72
N ASN A 301 35.63 7.40 -13.00
CA ASN A 301 37.03 7.52 -12.62
C ASN A 301 37.33 7.10 -11.16
N GLY A 302 36.32 6.87 -10.32
CA GLY A 302 36.53 6.51 -8.90
C GLY A 302 35.23 6.38 -8.10
N THR A 303 35.24 6.84 -6.85
CA THR A 303 34.06 6.85 -5.95
C THR A 303 33.61 8.27 -5.66
N ILE A 304 32.31 8.45 -5.39
CA ILE A 304 31.79 9.72 -4.85
C ILE A 304 32.38 9.93 -3.45
N SER A 305 33.03 11.06 -3.24
CA SER A 305 33.68 11.46 -1.99
C SER A 305 32.77 12.33 -1.13
N THR A 306 31.95 13.20 -1.73
CA THR A 306 30.94 14.01 -1.02
C THR A 306 29.61 14.05 -1.75
N PHE A 307 28.53 14.16 -0.97
CA PHE A 307 27.21 14.60 -1.42
C PHE A 307 26.94 15.95 -0.74
N GLU A 308 26.39 16.91 -1.49
CA GLU A 308 26.12 18.27 -1.03
C GLU A 308 24.70 18.66 -1.45
N TRP A 309 23.74 18.52 -0.53
CA TRP A 309 22.35 18.97 -0.71
C TRP A 309 22.16 20.41 -0.28
N LYS A 310 21.50 21.20 -1.12
CA LYS A 310 21.17 22.61 -0.86
C LYS A 310 19.79 22.95 -1.42
N GLN A 311 19.02 23.78 -0.72
CA GLN A 311 17.82 24.41 -1.29
C GLN A 311 18.23 25.55 -2.25
N ASP A 312 17.72 25.50 -3.48
CA ASP A 312 17.86 26.58 -4.46
C ASP A 312 16.71 27.59 -4.36
N SER A 313 15.48 27.10 -4.15
CA SER A 313 14.28 27.94 -4.04
C SER A 313 13.16 27.25 -3.24
N GLY A 314 12.19 28.03 -2.79
CA GLY A 314 10.96 27.56 -2.15
C GLY A 314 10.16 28.68 -1.49
N PRO A 315 8.88 28.46 -1.15
CA PRO A 315 8.02 29.42 -0.44
C PRO A 315 8.47 29.73 1.00
N ALA A 316 9.38 28.94 1.57
CA ALA A 316 10.08 29.22 2.81
C ALA A 316 11.45 28.50 2.82
N ALA A 317 12.29 28.79 3.82
CA ALA A 317 13.47 27.99 4.08
C ALA A 317 13.08 26.62 4.65
N ALA A 318 13.52 25.54 4.00
CA ALA A 318 13.40 24.17 4.49
C ALA A 318 14.60 23.80 5.37
N THR A 319 14.39 22.90 6.33
CA THR A 319 15.48 22.33 7.13
C THR A 319 15.97 21.04 6.48
N ILE A 320 17.25 20.96 6.12
CA ILE A 320 17.87 19.74 5.56
C ILE A 320 18.58 19.02 6.70
N ALA A 321 18.15 17.80 7.04
CA ALA A 321 18.62 17.09 8.24
C ALA A 321 20.08 16.61 8.13
N SER A 322 20.50 16.14 6.95
CA SER A 322 21.85 15.60 6.72
C SER A 322 22.34 16.00 5.32
N PRO A 323 22.68 17.28 5.08
CA PRO A 323 23.00 17.77 3.74
C PRO A 323 24.25 17.12 3.12
N GLY A 324 25.10 16.47 3.93
CA GLY A 324 26.32 15.78 3.50
C GLY A 324 26.15 14.33 3.01
N THR A 325 24.95 13.75 3.07
CA THR A 325 24.73 12.31 2.83
C THR A 325 23.92 12.01 1.56
N ALA A 326 24.15 10.83 0.99
CA ALA A 326 23.47 10.38 -0.24
C ALA A 326 21.92 10.40 -0.12
N ARG A 327 21.40 10.14 1.08
CA ARG A 327 19.99 10.33 1.45
C ARG A 327 19.88 11.38 2.54
N THR A 328 18.89 12.25 2.47
CA THR A 328 18.55 13.21 3.53
C THR A 328 17.05 13.47 3.57
N THR A 329 16.51 13.73 4.76
CA THR A 329 15.17 14.29 4.91
C THR A 329 15.24 15.81 4.85
N VAL A 330 14.27 16.43 4.17
CA VAL A 330 13.96 17.85 4.28
C VAL A 330 12.65 18.04 5.04
N SER A 331 12.54 19.08 5.85
CA SER A 331 11.37 19.41 6.68
C SER A 331 11.05 20.91 6.68
N ASN A 332 9.99 21.32 7.39
CA ASN A 332 9.44 22.67 7.40
C ASN A 332 8.93 23.15 6.03
N LEU A 333 8.47 22.21 5.20
CA LEU A 333 7.87 22.50 3.90
C LEU A 333 6.48 23.15 4.05
N LYS A 334 6.22 24.21 3.26
CA LYS A 334 4.93 24.89 3.12
C LYS A 334 4.36 24.69 1.71
N ALA A 335 3.08 25.02 1.48
CA ALA A 335 2.48 24.89 0.16
C ALA A 335 3.23 25.74 -0.90
N GLY A 336 3.53 25.13 -2.05
CA GLY A 336 4.31 25.70 -3.15
C GLY A 336 5.41 24.77 -3.66
N THR A 337 6.14 25.20 -4.68
CA THR A 337 7.26 24.44 -5.28
C THR A 337 8.56 24.74 -4.56
N TYR A 338 9.26 23.71 -4.09
CA TYR A 338 10.66 23.77 -3.69
C TYR A 338 11.56 23.17 -4.76
N VAL A 339 12.77 23.70 -4.90
CA VAL A 339 13.84 23.10 -5.71
C VAL A 339 15.08 22.93 -4.85
N PHE A 340 15.66 21.73 -4.87
CA PHE A 340 16.94 21.43 -4.20
C PHE A 340 17.97 20.97 -5.24
N SER A 341 19.20 21.44 -5.12
CA SER A 341 20.34 20.90 -5.85
C SER A 341 21.01 19.80 -5.03
N LEU A 342 21.33 18.68 -5.67
CA LEU A 342 22.39 17.79 -5.24
C LEU A 342 23.65 18.13 -6.04
N THR A 343 24.76 18.35 -5.35
CA THR A 343 26.10 18.29 -5.96
C THR A 343 26.82 17.06 -5.43
N VAL A 344 27.55 16.35 -6.29
CA VAL A 344 28.44 15.27 -5.90
C VAL A 344 29.86 15.56 -6.36
N THR A 345 30.83 15.19 -5.52
CA THR A 345 32.26 15.27 -5.82
C THR A 345 32.81 13.87 -5.93
N ASP A 346 33.71 13.59 -6.88
CA ASP A 346 34.47 12.34 -6.90
C ASP A 346 35.73 12.41 -6.01
N ASN A 347 36.53 11.35 -5.99
CA ASN A 347 37.82 11.30 -5.30
C ASN A 347 38.97 12.03 -6.05
N ALA A 348 38.73 12.54 -7.25
CA ALA A 348 39.64 13.41 -8.02
C ALA A 348 39.32 14.92 -7.85
N GLY A 349 38.25 15.26 -7.12
CA GLY A 349 37.80 16.64 -6.89
C GLY A 349 36.92 17.21 -7.99
N LEU A 350 36.55 16.43 -9.02
CA LEU A 350 35.60 16.88 -10.04
C LEU A 350 34.18 16.86 -9.46
N LYS A 351 33.39 17.89 -9.79
CA LYS A 351 32.02 18.06 -9.32
C LYS A 351 31.01 17.96 -10.45
N ALA A 352 29.83 17.43 -10.13
CA ALA A 352 28.64 17.52 -10.98
C ALA A 352 27.40 17.75 -10.11
N SER A 353 26.38 18.38 -10.69
CA SER A 353 25.15 18.72 -9.97
C SER A 353 23.90 18.33 -10.75
N THR A 354 22.85 17.99 -10.02
CA THR A 354 21.50 17.74 -10.54
C THR A 354 20.47 18.37 -9.61
N LYS A 355 19.19 18.38 -9.99
CA LYS A 355 18.11 19.00 -9.21
C LYS A 355 16.96 18.05 -8.94
N VAL A 356 16.30 18.30 -7.82
CA VAL A 356 15.04 17.68 -7.41
C VAL A 356 14.00 18.77 -7.21
N THR A 357 12.77 18.52 -7.65
CA THR A 357 11.62 19.38 -7.37
C THR A 357 10.77 18.71 -6.30
N VAL A 358 10.45 19.41 -5.21
CA VAL A 358 9.43 18.96 -4.26
C VAL A 358 8.21 19.85 -4.43
N GLN A 359 7.14 19.29 -5.00
CA GLN A 359 5.86 19.96 -5.15
C GLN A 359 5.03 19.73 -3.89
N VAL A 360 4.80 20.80 -3.13
CA VAL A 360 4.03 20.75 -1.89
C VAL A 360 2.64 21.32 -2.15
N THR A 361 1.67 20.45 -2.41
CA THR A 361 0.27 20.86 -2.51
C THR A 361 -0.27 21.25 -1.14
N ALA A 362 -1.00 22.37 -1.07
CA ALA A 362 -1.91 22.60 0.05
C ALA A 362 -2.94 21.47 0.10
N ALA A 363 -3.39 21.09 1.29
CA ALA A 363 -4.56 20.23 1.42
C ALA A 363 -5.75 20.89 0.71
N SER A 364 -6.47 20.12 -0.12
CA SER A 364 -7.66 20.63 -0.80
C SER A 364 -8.75 20.91 0.24
N SER A 365 -9.12 22.19 0.37
CA SER A 365 -10.10 22.67 1.34
C SER A 365 -11.54 22.34 0.94
N GLY A 366 -11.87 21.04 0.87
CA GLY A 366 -13.24 20.55 0.73
C GLY A 366 -14.04 20.94 1.97
N GLY A 367 -14.79 22.05 1.89
CA GLY A 367 -15.51 22.67 3.02
C GLY A 367 -14.63 23.44 4.02
N CYS A 368 -13.35 23.12 4.14
CA CYS A 368 -12.48 23.57 5.25
C CYS A 368 -11.90 24.99 5.15
N GLY A 369 -12.65 25.95 4.61
CA GLY A 369 -12.18 27.34 4.41
C GLY A 369 -12.00 28.16 5.70
N SER A 370 -12.60 27.76 6.81
CA SER A 370 -12.53 28.44 8.12
C SER A 370 -11.44 27.89 9.06
N CYS A 371 -10.71 26.86 8.64
CA CYS A 371 -9.82 26.09 9.50
C CYS A 371 -8.45 26.75 9.66
N LYS A 372 -8.13 27.25 10.86
CA LYS A 372 -6.79 27.82 11.17
C LYS A 372 -5.70 26.75 11.11
N PHE A 373 -5.99 25.55 11.64
CA PHE A 373 -5.19 24.36 11.45
C PHE A 373 -6.06 23.26 10.84
N LEU A 374 -5.48 22.47 9.93
CA LEU A 374 -6.14 21.31 9.32
C LEU A 374 -5.27 20.07 9.55
N VAL A 375 -5.85 19.10 10.25
CA VAL A 375 -5.31 17.75 10.46
C VAL A 375 -5.83 16.86 9.33
N THR A 376 -4.92 16.08 8.75
CA THR A 376 -5.25 14.96 7.86
C THR A 376 -4.44 13.75 8.30
N LYS A 377 -4.79 12.56 7.79
CA LYS A 377 -3.99 11.35 8.04
C LYS A 377 -2.59 11.41 7.45
N GLY A 378 -1.64 10.80 8.15
CA GLY A 378 -0.28 10.54 7.71
C GLY A 378 -0.15 9.28 6.84
N ALA A 379 1.09 8.91 6.53
CA ALA A 379 1.41 7.78 5.64
C ALA A 379 1.07 6.40 6.23
N ASP A 380 0.90 6.30 7.55
CA ASP A 380 0.42 5.11 8.27
C ASP A 380 -1.12 5.06 8.38
N GLY A 381 -1.82 6.08 7.85
CA GLY A 381 -3.26 6.26 7.99
C GLY A 381 -3.71 6.83 9.34
N GLY A 382 -2.81 7.04 10.30
CA GLY A 382 -3.12 7.67 11.60
C GLY A 382 -2.97 9.19 11.58
N ALA A 383 -3.22 9.84 12.71
CA ALA A 383 -2.85 11.23 12.96
C ALA A 383 -2.30 11.40 14.38
N TYR A 384 -1.12 12.00 14.51
CA TYR A 384 -0.43 12.20 15.79
C TYR A 384 0.07 13.65 15.89
N ILE A 385 -0.63 14.47 16.67
CA ILE A 385 -0.59 15.94 16.56
C ILE A 385 -0.14 16.58 17.87
N ASN A 386 1.04 17.21 17.86
CA ASN A 386 1.60 17.98 18.97
C ASN A 386 1.23 19.46 18.83
N GLY A 387 0.46 20.04 19.76
CA GLY A 387 0.07 21.46 19.72
C GLY A 387 1.27 22.41 19.77
N ASN A 388 2.33 22.02 20.50
CA ASN A 388 3.60 22.75 20.53
C ASN A 388 4.26 22.87 19.15
N ASN A 389 4.14 21.84 18.29
CA ASN A 389 4.73 21.86 16.94
C ASN A 389 3.92 22.73 15.96
N LEU A 390 2.63 22.94 16.24
CA LEU A 390 1.73 23.78 15.44
C LEU A 390 1.68 25.24 15.91
N ASN A 391 2.27 25.57 17.06
CA ASN A 391 2.22 26.90 17.69
C ASN A 391 0.76 27.40 17.92
N VAL A 392 -0.11 26.49 18.34
CA VAL A 392 -1.55 26.77 18.60
C VAL A 392 -1.71 27.72 19.78
N GLN A 393 -2.62 28.69 19.64
CA GLN A 393 -2.92 29.72 20.64
C GLN A 393 -4.32 29.54 21.23
N PRO A 394 -4.60 30.02 22.45
CA PRO A 394 -5.94 30.00 23.04
C PRO A 394 -7.01 30.64 22.14
N GLY A 395 -8.06 29.88 21.84
CA GLY A 395 -9.17 30.28 20.95
C GLY A 395 -9.04 29.80 19.52
N ASP A 396 -8.00 29.01 19.19
CA ASP A 396 -7.79 28.49 17.84
C ASP A 396 -8.63 27.25 17.54
N THR A 397 -9.10 27.17 16.29
CA THR A 397 -9.81 26.00 15.74
C THR A 397 -8.85 25.06 15.01
N VAL A 398 -8.86 23.78 15.40
CA VAL A 398 -8.13 22.67 14.82
C VAL A 398 -9.13 21.74 14.12
N CYS A 399 -9.26 21.89 12.81
CA CYS A 399 -10.13 21.03 12.03
C CYS A 399 -9.47 19.68 11.76
N VAL A 400 -10.27 18.62 11.68
CA VAL A 400 -9.89 17.28 11.23
C VAL A 400 -10.61 16.99 9.92
N GLN A 401 -9.87 16.80 8.83
CA GLN A 401 -10.46 16.55 7.52
C GLN A 401 -11.20 15.20 7.50
N ALA A 402 -12.38 15.17 6.91
CA ALA A 402 -13.19 13.98 6.70
C ALA A 402 -12.46 12.83 5.98
N GLY A 403 -12.92 11.61 6.25
CA GLY A 403 -12.33 10.37 5.74
C GLY A 403 -11.86 9.42 6.86
N ASP A 404 -11.24 8.31 6.45
CA ASP A 404 -10.95 7.17 7.34
C ASP A 404 -9.53 7.22 7.93
N TYR A 405 -9.43 7.13 9.25
CA TYR A 405 -8.19 7.16 10.04
C TYR A 405 -7.98 5.82 10.76
N ALA A 406 -6.72 5.40 10.89
CA ALA A 406 -6.33 4.26 11.70
C ALA A 406 -6.53 4.55 13.20
N TYR A 407 -6.19 5.77 13.62
CA TYR A 407 -6.29 6.35 14.97
C TYR A 407 -6.05 7.87 14.89
N ILE A 408 -6.43 8.63 15.92
CA ILE A 408 -6.09 10.05 16.06
C ILE A 408 -5.63 10.35 17.49
N GLN A 409 -4.54 11.09 17.67
CA GLN A 409 -4.08 11.56 18.98
C GLN A 409 -3.70 13.05 18.96
N PHE A 410 -4.16 13.79 19.97
CA PHE A 410 -3.83 15.18 20.25
C PHE A 410 -3.12 15.31 21.58
N PHE A 411 -2.01 16.07 21.60
CA PHE A 411 -1.25 16.27 22.83
C PHE A 411 -0.53 17.62 22.90
N ASN A 412 -0.34 18.12 24.13
CA ASN A 412 0.22 19.45 24.44
C ASN A 412 -0.54 20.60 23.77
N PHE A 413 -1.79 20.80 24.16
CA PHE A 413 -2.60 21.96 23.73
C PHE A 413 -3.12 22.69 24.97
N SER A 414 -3.10 24.03 24.96
CA SER A 414 -3.68 24.82 26.04
C SER A 414 -4.50 25.97 25.47
N GLY A 415 -5.79 25.95 25.73
CA GLY A 415 -6.65 27.12 25.67
C GLY A 415 -6.60 27.91 26.97
N THR A 416 -7.63 28.73 27.18
CA THR A 416 -8.03 29.29 28.49
C THR A 416 -9.55 29.22 28.62
N GLY A 417 -10.11 29.36 29.83
CA GLY A 417 -11.57 29.32 30.03
C GLY A 417 -12.36 30.36 29.22
N ALA A 418 -11.73 31.48 28.83
CA ALA A 418 -12.34 32.49 27.95
C ALA A 418 -12.08 32.25 26.45
N LYS A 419 -11.15 31.35 26.11
CA LYS A 419 -10.70 31.03 24.75
C LYS A 419 -10.24 29.56 24.67
N PRO A 420 -11.16 28.58 24.66
CA PRO A 420 -10.80 27.17 24.54
C PRO A 420 -10.24 26.85 23.15
N ILE A 421 -9.49 25.76 23.03
CA ILE A 421 -9.15 25.17 21.72
C ILE A 421 -10.36 24.42 21.20
N VAL A 422 -10.71 24.58 19.91
CA VAL A 422 -11.86 23.88 19.31
C VAL A 422 -11.37 22.86 18.30
N PHE A 423 -11.50 21.58 18.64
CA PHE A 423 -11.31 20.45 17.72
C PHE A 423 -12.64 20.14 17.02
N ILE A 424 -12.65 20.12 15.70
CA ILE A 424 -13.90 19.99 14.92
C ILE A 424 -13.69 19.11 13.69
N ASN A 425 -14.66 18.27 13.32
CA ASN A 425 -14.62 17.56 12.04
C ASN A 425 -14.78 18.56 10.87
N CYS A 426 -14.39 18.22 9.65
CA CYS A 426 -14.50 19.15 8.54
C CYS A 426 -14.59 18.48 7.16
N GLY A 427 -15.53 18.95 6.34
CA GLY A 427 -15.77 18.43 4.99
C GLY A 427 -16.59 17.13 4.97
N GLY A 428 -17.20 16.75 6.10
CA GLY A 428 -17.92 15.49 6.30
C GLY A 428 -17.52 14.81 7.61
N GLN A 429 -17.85 13.53 7.74
CA GLN A 429 -17.48 12.72 8.91
C GLN A 429 -16.00 12.33 8.93
N VAL A 430 -15.44 12.32 10.13
CA VAL A 430 -14.13 11.71 10.44
C VAL A 430 -14.39 10.32 10.99
N LYS A 431 -13.93 9.28 10.27
CA LYS A 431 -14.14 7.86 10.63
C LYS A 431 -12.84 7.29 11.19
N ILE A 432 -12.86 6.61 12.33
CA ILE A 432 -11.65 6.23 13.08
C ILE A 432 -11.72 4.78 13.56
N GLY A 433 -10.63 4.01 13.42
CA GLY A 433 -10.44 2.72 14.11
C GLY A 433 -9.69 1.64 13.32
N ASN A 434 -9.49 1.82 12.02
CA ASN A 434 -8.97 0.79 11.11
C ASN A 434 -7.46 0.43 11.26
N GLY A 435 -6.81 0.73 12.40
CA GLY A 435 -5.40 0.34 12.57
C GLY A 435 -4.76 0.61 13.94
N GLY A 436 -5.29 1.50 14.78
CA GLY A 436 -4.76 1.76 16.12
C GLY A 436 -5.08 0.68 17.16
N ASN A 437 -4.73 0.96 18.42
CA ASN A 437 -5.30 0.30 19.60
C ASN A 437 -6.37 1.18 20.29
N TYR A 438 -6.54 2.41 19.82
CA TYR A 438 -7.44 3.43 20.37
C TYR A 438 -8.04 4.22 19.20
N GLY A 439 -9.23 4.79 19.38
CA GLY A 439 -9.86 5.67 18.40
C GLY A 439 -9.26 7.08 18.43
N LEU A 440 -9.90 7.99 19.18
CA LEU A 440 -9.47 9.37 19.38
C LEU A 440 -8.92 9.56 20.80
N VAL A 441 -7.72 10.14 20.94
CA VAL A 441 -7.02 10.30 22.22
C VAL A 441 -6.60 11.76 22.47
N PHE A 442 -6.81 12.26 23.69
CA PHE A 442 -6.32 13.55 24.19
C PHE A 442 -5.43 13.35 25.43
N ASN A 443 -4.20 13.88 25.43
CA ASN A 443 -3.28 13.88 26.58
C ASN A 443 -2.58 15.24 26.75
N ASN A 444 -2.58 15.81 27.95
CA ASN A 444 -2.09 17.16 28.25
C ASN A 444 -2.76 18.22 27.34
N VAL A 445 -4.09 18.21 27.33
CA VAL A 445 -4.94 19.12 26.55
C VAL A 445 -5.89 19.83 27.54
N LYS A 446 -5.79 21.16 27.64
CA LYS A 446 -6.44 21.96 28.69
C LYS A 446 -7.30 23.06 28.09
N TYR A 447 -8.49 23.29 28.64
CA TYR A 447 -9.49 24.25 28.13
C TYR A 447 -9.81 23.99 26.64
N PHE A 448 -10.60 22.97 26.35
CA PHE A 448 -10.90 22.57 24.98
C PHE A 448 -12.31 22.04 24.75
N LYS A 449 -12.79 22.17 23.52
CA LYS A 449 -14.00 21.52 23.03
C LYS A 449 -13.65 20.60 21.87
N VAL A 450 -14.19 19.40 21.83
CA VAL A 450 -14.22 18.55 20.64
C VAL A 450 -15.66 18.34 20.20
N THR A 451 -15.96 18.64 18.94
CA THR A 451 -17.35 18.69 18.46
C THR A 451 -17.50 18.16 17.05
N GLY A 452 -18.40 17.19 16.86
CA GLY A 452 -18.82 16.69 15.55
C GLY A 452 -19.79 17.61 14.80
N SER A 453 -19.74 18.94 14.99
CA SER A 453 -20.67 19.91 14.40
C SER A 453 -20.18 20.58 13.11
N GLY A 454 -19.01 20.22 12.58
CA GLY A 454 -18.41 20.81 11.37
C GLY A 454 -18.92 20.23 10.05
N SER A 455 -20.01 19.45 10.09
CA SER A 455 -20.74 18.96 8.92
C SER A 455 -22.23 18.75 9.27
N SER A 456 -23.04 18.35 8.29
CA SER A 456 -24.49 18.18 8.46
C SER A 456 -24.92 16.84 9.07
N GLN A 457 -24.00 15.88 9.25
CA GLN A 457 -24.30 14.60 9.90
C GLN A 457 -24.50 14.79 11.42
N LYS A 458 -25.40 14.01 12.03
CA LYS A 458 -25.69 14.04 13.48
C LYS A 458 -24.42 13.86 14.32
N TYR A 459 -23.58 12.91 13.92
CA TYR A 459 -22.27 12.64 14.51
C TYR A 459 -21.17 12.93 13.48
N GLY A 460 -20.36 13.96 13.73
CA GLY A 460 -19.24 14.35 12.87
C GLY A 460 -17.97 13.51 13.10
N PHE A 461 -17.89 12.81 14.23
CA PHE A 461 -16.86 11.80 14.52
C PHE A 461 -17.52 10.44 14.71
N VAL A 462 -17.02 9.43 13.98
CA VAL A 462 -17.48 8.03 14.07
C VAL A 462 -16.27 7.15 14.41
N VAL A 463 -16.33 6.42 15.51
CA VAL A 463 -15.26 5.54 15.97
C VAL A 463 -15.76 4.09 15.93
N ASN A 464 -15.13 3.24 15.11
CA ASN A 464 -15.54 1.86 14.89
C ASN A 464 -14.37 0.90 15.07
N GLY A 465 -14.43 0.09 16.14
CA GLY A 465 -13.47 -0.97 16.47
C GLY A 465 -13.94 -2.38 16.11
N VAL A 466 -15.05 -2.56 15.38
CA VAL A 466 -15.64 -3.89 15.11
C VAL A 466 -14.69 -4.78 14.30
N SER A 467 -13.97 -4.19 13.34
CA SER A 467 -12.95 -4.89 12.52
C SER A 467 -11.62 -5.12 13.25
N LYS A 468 -11.30 -4.29 14.26
CA LYS A 468 -10.12 -4.37 15.11
C LYS A 468 -10.41 -3.77 16.48
N LYS A 469 -10.63 -4.64 17.48
CA LYS A 469 -10.98 -4.24 18.86
C LYS A 469 -10.05 -3.14 19.38
N LEU A 470 -10.63 -1.98 19.67
CA LEU A 470 -9.97 -0.85 20.31
C LEU A 470 -10.07 -0.99 21.84
N SER A 471 -9.04 -0.62 22.59
CA SER A 471 -9.12 -0.54 24.05
C SER A 471 -10.02 0.61 24.51
N SER A 472 -10.10 1.69 23.74
CA SER A 472 -11.11 2.74 23.94
C SER A 472 -11.46 3.48 22.65
N GLY A 473 -12.71 3.95 22.56
CA GLY A 473 -13.22 4.75 21.45
C GLY A 473 -12.74 6.20 21.53
N LEU A 474 -13.19 6.93 22.56
CA LEU A 474 -12.69 8.25 22.94
C LEU A 474 -11.94 8.15 24.26
N ALA A 475 -10.68 8.60 24.30
CA ALA A 475 -9.85 8.63 25.49
C ALA A 475 -9.45 10.07 25.85
N ILE A 476 -9.74 10.51 27.07
CA ILE A 476 -9.29 11.80 27.61
C ILE A 476 -8.49 11.51 28.88
N GLY A 477 -7.16 11.57 28.74
CA GLY A 477 -6.20 11.00 29.70
C GLY A 477 -5.41 12.02 30.52
N LYS A 478 -4.13 11.70 30.74
CA LYS A 478 -3.19 12.43 31.59
C LYS A 478 -3.23 13.94 31.33
N GLY A 479 -3.33 14.74 32.40
CA GLY A 479 -3.19 16.20 32.34
C GLY A 479 -4.29 16.96 31.61
N CYS A 480 -5.42 16.32 31.27
CA CYS A 480 -6.56 16.97 30.61
C CYS A 480 -7.58 17.54 31.63
N THR A 481 -8.01 18.79 31.44
CA THR A 481 -9.03 19.47 32.26
C THR A 481 -9.79 20.53 31.47
N ASP A 482 -11.00 20.89 31.93
CA ASP A 482 -11.86 21.92 31.38
C ASP A 482 -12.25 21.60 29.93
N TYR A 483 -13.04 20.53 29.76
CA TYR A 483 -13.32 19.97 28.44
C TYR A 483 -14.77 19.59 28.16
N GLU A 484 -15.16 19.80 26.91
CA GLU A 484 -16.48 19.50 26.35
C GLU A 484 -16.33 18.57 25.15
N ALA A 485 -17.06 17.45 25.10
CA ALA A 485 -17.11 16.54 23.96
C ALA A 485 -18.55 16.30 23.50
N GLU A 486 -18.83 16.51 22.21
CA GLU A 486 -20.16 16.29 21.61
C GLU A 486 -20.14 15.65 20.21
N ARG A 487 -21.27 15.01 19.85
CA ARG A 487 -21.58 14.49 18.51
C ARG A 487 -20.62 13.41 18.02
N PHE A 488 -20.49 12.38 18.84
CA PHE A 488 -19.74 11.15 18.53
C PHE A 488 -20.67 9.95 18.39
N GLU A 489 -20.32 9.08 17.44
CA GLU A 489 -20.76 7.69 17.34
C GLU A 489 -19.58 6.79 17.71
N ILE A 490 -19.76 5.82 18.61
CA ILE A 490 -18.67 4.96 19.11
C ILE A 490 -19.15 3.51 19.21
N THR A 491 -18.46 2.59 18.53
CA THR A 491 -18.79 1.15 18.52
C THR A 491 -17.58 0.24 18.42
N GLY A 492 -17.69 -1.02 18.89
CA GLY A 492 -16.67 -2.06 18.77
C GLY A 492 -15.40 -1.86 19.61
N SER A 493 -15.38 -0.88 20.51
CA SER A 493 -14.33 -0.70 21.52
C SER A 493 -14.58 -1.56 22.76
N GLU A 494 -13.55 -1.73 23.60
CA GLU A 494 -13.72 -2.21 24.98
C GLU A 494 -14.46 -1.15 25.79
N VAL A 495 -13.88 0.04 25.97
CA VAL A 495 -14.57 1.17 26.61
C VAL A 495 -14.99 2.21 25.58
N GLY A 496 -16.25 2.64 25.58
CA GLY A 496 -16.74 3.68 24.66
C GLY A 496 -16.04 5.02 24.88
N VAL A 497 -16.30 5.67 26.02
CA VAL A 497 -15.62 6.89 26.47
C VAL A 497 -14.83 6.62 27.76
N MET A 498 -13.50 6.74 27.71
CA MET A 498 -12.61 6.63 28.86
C MET A 498 -12.03 8.00 29.23
N ALA A 499 -12.62 8.67 30.20
CA ALA A 499 -12.20 9.99 30.67
C ALA A 499 -11.63 9.90 32.09
N LYS A 500 -10.42 9.34 32.22
CA LYS A 500 -9.78 9.09 33.52
C LYS A 500 -8.27 9.17 33.49
N VAL A 501 -7.69 9.36 34.68
CA VAL A 501 -6.26 9.27 34.94
C VAL A 501 -6.00 8.15 35.95
N ASN A 502 -5.06 7.26 35.63
CA ASN A 502 -4.44 6.38 36.62
C ASN A 502 -3.26 7.16 37.24
N PRO A 503 -3.12 7.20 38.58
CA PRO A 503 -2.00 7.90 39.19
C PRO A 503 -0.70 7.12 38.95
N ASP A 504 0.37 7.85 38.67
CA ASP A 504 1.75 7.34 38.58
C ASP A 504 2.69 8.27 39.36
N CYS A 505 3.99 7.99 39.37
CA CYS A 505 4.95 8.72 40.20
C CYS A 505 5.11 10.22 39.86
N GLU A 506 4.58 10.70 38.74
CA GLU A 506 4.55 12.13 38.41
C GLU A 506 3.44 12.84 39.20
N THR A 507 3.77 13.91 39.92
CA THR A 507 2.79 14.62 40.79
C THR A 507 1.62 15.21 40.00
N GLU A 508 1.83 15.61 38.75
CA GLU A 508 0.78 16.07 37.82
C GLU A 508 -0.28 15.00 37.45
N ASN A 509 -0.10 13.74 37.86
CA ASN A 509 -1.09 12.67 37.75
C ASN A 509 -1.82 12.36 39.06
N GLN A 510 -1.60 13.13 40.13
CA GLN A 510 -2.04 12.77 41.48
C GLN A 510 -2.90 13.86 42.13
N ALA A 511 -3.91 13.46 42.91
CA ALA A 511 -4.52 14.37 43.88
C ALA A 511 -3.57 14.57 45.09
N PRO A 512 -3.46 15.79 45.66
CA PRO A 512 -4.23 17.00 45.36
C PRO A 512 -3.58 17.94 44.32
N TYR A 513 -2.46 17.54 43.70
CA TYR A 513 -1.68 18.43 42.82
C TYR A 513 -2.33 18.68 41.44
N PHE A 514 -3.14 17.73 40.97
CA PHE A 514 -3.94 17.86 39.76
C PHE A 514 -5.41 17.50 40.00
N GLU A 515 -6.27 18.27 39.35
CA GLU A 515 -7.74 18.16 39.40
C GLU A 515 -8.27 18.22 37.97
N ILE A 516 -9.39 17.53 37.73
CA ILE A 516 -10.11 17.61 36.46
C ILE A 516 -11.38 18.41 36.72
N ARG A 517 -11.57 19.54 36.04
CA ARG A 517 -12.69 20.46 36.30
C ARG A 517 -13.56 20.67 35.06
N ASN A 518 -14.81 21.03 35.29
CA ASN A 518 -15.74 21.57 34.29
C ASN A 518 -15.91 20.66 33.05
N VAL A 519 -16.12 19.37 33.28
CA VAL A 519 -16.24 18.36 32.22
C VAL A 519 -17.68 18.29 31.71
N LYS A 520 -17.89 18.27 30.39
CA LYS A 520 -19.17 17.95 29.76
C LYS A 520 -19.00 16.89 28.69
N LEU A 521 -19.83 15.86 28.72
CA LEU A 521 -19.89 14.79 27.72
C LEU A 521 -21.35 14.65 27.29
N HIS A 522 -21.68 15.01 26.05
CA HIS A 522 -23.08 15.09 25.64
C HIS A 522 -23.36 14.86 24.16
N ASP A 523 -24.61 14.52 23.83
CA ASP A 523 -25.04 14.20 22.45
C ASP A 523 -24.14 13.12 21.80
N LEU A 524 -23.90 12.04 22.55
CA LEU A 524 -23.04 10.91 22.17
C LEU A 524 -23.90 9.65 21.97
N TYR A 525 -23.56 8.82 21.00
CA TYR A 525 -24.10 7.47 20.84
C TYR A 525 -22.99 6.43 20.96
N ILE A 526 -23.14 5.51 21.90
CA ILE A 526 -22.13 4.51 22.26
C ILE A 526 -22.80 3.14 22.24
N HIS A 527 -22.46 2.28 21.28
CA HIS A 527 -23.18 1.03 21.08
C HIS A 527 -22.28 -0.16 20.73
N ASP A 528 -22.67 -1.36 21.16
CA ASP A 528 -21.97 -2.62 20.86
C ASP A 528 -20.49 -2.59 21.29
N VAL A 529 -20.28 -2.19 22.55
CA VAL A 529 -18.95 -2.12 23.20
C VAL A 529 -18.77 -3.28 24.18
N ILE A 530 -17.54 -3.80 24.31
CA ILE A 530 -17.26 -5.08 24.99
C ILE A 530 -17.08 -4.91 26.52
N GLY A 531 -16.86 -3.68 26.99
CA GLY A 531 -16.75 -3.27 28.39
C GLY A 531 -17.73 -2.13 28.71
N GLU A 532 -17.29 -1.10 29.44
CA GLU A 532 -18.18 0.02 29.80
C GLU A 532 -18.53 0.92 28.61
N GLY A 533 -19.77 1.44 28.57
CA GLY A 533 -20.15 2.53 27.67
C GLY A 533 -19.36 3.80 27.98
N MET A 534 -19.37 4.23 29.24
CA MET A 534 -18.54 5.34 29.74
C MET A 534 -17.83 4.94 31.04
N TYR A 535 -16.52 5.19 31.11
CA TYR A 535 -15.69 5.04 32.31
C TYR A 535 -15.05 6.41 32.62
N ILE A 536 -15.64 7.11 33.58
CA ILE A 536 -15.33 8.50 33.91
C ILE A 536 -14.74 8.59 35.32
N GLY A 537 -13.55 9.19 35.43
CA GLY A 537 -12.78 9.18 36.67
C GLY A 537 -12.28 7.78 37.06
N ASN A 538 -11.82 7.61 38.31
CA ASN A 538 -11.08 6.41 38.72
C ASN A 538 -11.79 5.63 39.82
N THR A 539 -12.00 4.33 39.62
CA THR A 539 -12.72 3.43 40.54
C THR A 539 -11.94 3.05 41.81
N ALA A 540 -10.67 3.43 41.91
CA ALA A 540 -9.85 3.31 43.12
C ALA A 540 -9.62 4.69 43.80
N PRO A 541 -10.66 5.38 44.30
CA PRO A 541 -10.52 6.71 44.90
C PRO A 541 -9.59 6.73 46.12
N GLY A 542 -9.49 5.61 46.83
CA GLY A 542 -8.57 5.42 47.96
C GLY A 542 -7.08 5.41 47.58
N GLY A 543 -6.76 5.31 46.29
CA GLY A 543 -5.41 5.27 45.72
C GLY A 543 -4.91 3.87 45.36
N THR A 544 -3.65 3.78 44.93
CA THR A 544 -2.98 2.52 44.56
C THR A 544 -1.53 2.53 45.03
N GLU A 545 -1.09 1.45 45.69
CA GLU A 545 0.30 1.31 46.12
C GLU A 545 1.23 1.13 44.92
N THR A 546 2.21 2.04 44.79
CA THR A 546 3.13 2.15 43.66
C THR A 546 4.54 2.40 44.18
N VAL A 547 5.55 1.76 43.58
CA VAL A 547 6.96 1.96 43.96
C VAL A 547 7.55 3.13 43.17
N CYS A 548 7.80 4.25 43.85
CA CYS A 548 8.39 5.46 43.28
C CYS A 548 9.77 5.70 43.89
N ASN A 549 10.81 5.72 43.05
CA ASN A 549 12.21 5.92 43.46
C ASN A 549 12.66 5.00 44.62
N GLY A 550 12.17 3.75 44.63
CA GLY A 550 12.45 2.74 45.66
C GLY A 550 11.55 2.77 46.90
N ASN A 551 10.66 3.77 47.03
CA ASN A 551 9.70 3.86 48.14
C ASN A 551 8.31 3.44 47.68
N THR A 552 7.60 2.60 48.46
CA THR A 552 6.18 2.33 48.24
C THR A 552 5.34 3.51 48.71
N LEU A 553 4.56 4.10 47.80
CA LEU A 553 3.66 5.23 48.06
C LEU A 553 2.23 4.84 47.66
N ASN A 554 1.22 5.23 48.44
CA ASN A 554 -0.18 5.11 48.03
C ASN A 554 -0.57 6.37 47.23
N LEU A 555 -0.63 6.25 45.90
CA LEU A 555 -0.88 7.37 45.00
C LEU A 555 -2.39 7.57 44.76
N LEU A 556 -2.90 8.78 44.95
CA LEU A 556 -4.32 9.10 44.80
C LEU A 556 -4.64 9.56 43.38
N PRO A 557 -5.68 9.03 42.70
CA PRO A 557 -6.11 9.54 41.40
C PRO A 557 -6.64 10.99 41.51
N PRO A 558 -6.49 11.82 40.45
CA PRO A 558 -7.06 13.16 40.38
C PRO A 558 -8.57 13.15 40.65
N ARG A 559 -9.07 14.21 41.28
CA ARG A 559 -10.50 14.37 41.57
C ARG A 559 -11.19 15.12 40.45
N MET A 560 -12.44 14.75 40.15
CA MET A 560 -13.26 15.41 39.12
C MET A 560 -14.33 16.31 39.75
N TYR A 561 -14.45 17.55 39.28
CA TYR A 561 -15.39 18.56 39.79
C TYR A 561 -16.24 19.13 38.64
N ASN A 562 -17.52 19.37 38.90
CA ASN A 562 -18.46 19.95 37.93
C ASN A 562 -18.57 19.09 36.64
N LEU A 563 -18.76 17.77 36.80
CA LEU A 563 -18.96 16.83 35.71
C LEU A 563 -20.43 16.83 35.26
N LYS A 564 -20.68 16.97 33.95
CA LYS A 564 -22.01 16.77 33.35
C LYS A 564 -21.99 15.71 32.26
N ILE A 565 -22.92 14.76 32.33
CA ILE A 565 -23.15 13.73 31.31
C ILE A 565 -24.62 13.82 30.91
N TYR A 566 -24.92 14.23 29.68
CA TYR A 566 -26.31 14.41 29.24
C TYR A 566 -26.57 14.16 27.77
N ASN A 567 -27.80 13.81 27.40
CA ASN A 567 -28.17 13.41 26.04
C ASN A 567 -27.28 12.28 25.47
N VAL A 568 -26.69 11.43 26.32
CA VAL A 568 -25.92 10.25 25.88
C VAL A 568 -26.86 9.07 25.73
N THR A 569 -26.81 8.40 24.58
CA THR A 569 -27.38 7.07 24.41
C THR A 569 -26.27 6.03 24.53
N THR A 570 -26.39 5.11 25.49
CA THR A 570 -25.57 3.89 25.55
C THR A 570 -26.42 2.67 25.26
N GLN A 571 -25.92 1.73 24.45
CA GLN A 571 -26.69 0.58 23.98
C GLN A 571 -25.82 -0.67 23.87
N ASN A 572 -26.33 -1.85 24.24
CA ASN A 572 -25.61 -3.13 24.09
C ASN A 572 -24.21 -3.10 24.74
N THR A 573 -24.07 -2.51 25.93
CA THR A 573 -22.78 -2.46 26.63
C THR A 573 -22.43 -3.83 27.23
N GLY A 574 -21.17 -4.22 27.12
CA GLY A 574 -20.67 -5.49 27.66
C GLY A 574 -20.67 -5.49 29.18
N TRP A 575 -20.25 -4.36 29.77
CA TRP A 575 -20.29 -4.05 31.19
C TRP A 575 -21.25 -2.87 31.43
N ASP A 576 -20.91 -1.95 32.33
CA ASP A 576 -21.75 -0.85 32.77
C ASP A 576 -22.09 0.15 31.66
N GLY A 577 -23.27 0.77 31.74
CA GLY A 577 -23.70 1.80 30.80
C GLY A 577 -22.89 3.09 30.97
N ILE A 578 -23.01 3.73 32.14
CA ILE A 578 -22.30 4.97 32.50
C ILE A 578 -21.72 4.82 33.91
N GLN A 579 -20.40 4.69 34.04
CA GLN A 579 -19.68 4.61 35.32
C GLN A 579 -18.94 5.92 35.64
N VAL A 580 -19.21 6.50 36.81
CA VAL A 580 -18.51 7.67 37.37
C VAL A 580 -17.87 7.30 38.72
N ALA A 581 -16.61 7.67 38.96
CA ALA A 581 -15.94 7.52 40.25
C ALA A 581 -14.86 8.60 40.50
N SER A 582 -14.49 8.85 41.77
CA SER A 582 -13.58 9.94 42.16
C SER A 582 -14.05 11.36 41.75
N ALA A 583 -15.37 11.60 41.70
CA ALA A 583 -15.96 12.87 41.30
C ALA A 583 -16.72 13.57 42.46
N PRO A 584 -16.01 14.07 43.49
CA PRO A 584 -16.58 14.41 44.81
C PRO A 584 -17.44 15.69 44.87
N GLU A 585 -17.67 16.39 43.75
CA GLU A 585 -18.45 17.63 43.75
C GLU A 585 -19.19 17.86 42.43
N ASN A 586 -20.50 18.13 42.53
CA ASN A 586 -21.36 18.65 41.46
C ASN A 586 -21.38 17.77 40.19
N VAL A 587 -21.53 16.45 40.34
CA VAL A 587 -21.87 15.58 39.19
C VAL A 587 -23.35 15.77 38.81
N GLU A 588 -23.64 15.86 37.52
CA GLU A 588 -25.01 15.79 37.00
C GLU A 588 -25.05 14.79 35.81
N ILE A 589 -25.75 13.67 36.00
CA ILE A 589 -26.03 12.65 34.96
C ILE A 589 -27.51 12.74 34.61
N PHE A 590 -27.86 13.31 33.45
CA PHE A 590 -29.26 13.58 33.12
C PHE A 590 -29.65 13.50 31.65
N ASN A 591 -30.92 13.24 31.34
CA ASN A 591 -31.43 13.08 29.97
C ASN A 591 -30.69 11.99 29.16
N ASN A 592 -30.09 11.00 29.81
CA ASN A 592 -29.40 9.90 29.13
C ASN A 592 -30.34 8.70 28.92
N LYS A 593 -30.10 7.96 27.84
CA LYS A 593 -30.84 6.74 27.49
C LYS A 593 -29.90 5.54 27.51
N VAL A 594 -30.10 4.60 28.43
CA VAL A 594 -29.22 3.45 28.66
C VAL A 594 -29.99 2.16 28.38
N TYR A 595 -29.56 1.41 27.36
CA TYR A 595 -30.28 0.26 26.81
C TYR A 595 -29.46 -1.03 26.81
N ASN A 596 -30.06 -2.14 27.27
CA ASN A 596 -29.50 -3.48 27.11
C ASN A 596 -28.04 -3.56 27.63
N TYR A 597 -27.83 -3.18 28.89
CA TYR A 597 -26.51 -3.06 29.52
C TYR A 597 -26.07 -4.34 30.26
N GLY A 598 -24.77 -4.47 30.52
CA GLY A 598 -24.20 -5.62 31.25
C GLY A 598 -24.21 -6.94 30.46
N THR A 599 -24.26 -6.90 29.12
CA THR A 599 -24.53 -8.07 28.25
C THR A 599 -23.54 -9.23 28.37
N THR A 600 -22.37 -9.05 29.00
CA THR A 600 -21.42 -10.13 29.29
C THR A 600 -21.58 -10.77 30.69
N ASN A 601 -22.60 -10.37 31.46
CA ASN A 601 -22.89 -10.79 32.85
C ASN A 601 -21.63 -10.84 33.72
N LYS A 602 -20.98 -9.68 33.87
CA LYS A 602 -19.88 -9.50 34.82
C LYS A 602 -20.46 -9.05 36.14
N GLY A 603 -20.48 -9.95 37.13
CA GLY A 603 -21.20 -9.76 38.40
C GLY A 603 -21.13 -8.38 39.07
N SER A 604 -19.97 -7.71 39.01
CA SER A 604 -19.72 -6.38 39.61
C SER A 604 -19.43 -5.26 38.59
N GLN A 605 -19.78 -5.47 37.31
CA GLN A 605 -19.55 -4.55 36.18
C GLN A 605 -20.68 -4.75 35.16
N GLN A 606 -21.91 -4.38 35.55
CA GLN A 606 -23.13 -4.68 34.78
C GLN A 606 -24.31 -3.77 35.13
N ALA A 607 -24.07 -2.56 35.65
CA ALA A 607 -25.12 -1.62 36.03
C ALA A 607 -25.42 -0.58 34.92
N GLY A 608 -26.62 0.00 34.91
CA GLY A 608 -27.00 1.00 33.92
C GLY A 608 -26.25 2.32 34.12
N ILE A 609 -26.35 2.90 35.31
CA ILE A 609 -25.64 4.12 35.72
C ILE A 609 -25.03 3.91 37.11
N ILE A 610 -23.74 4.20 37.30
CA ILE A 610 -23.05 4.14 38.60
C ILE A 610 -22.55 5.53 38.98
N LEU A 611 -23.06 6.09 40.09
CA LEU A 611 -22.42 7.18 40.82
C LEU A 611 -21.58 6.58 41.96
N GLY A 612 -20.35 6.21 41.62
CA GLY A 612 -19.49 5.33 42.40
C GLY A 612 -18.63 6.03 43.44
N GLY A 613 -17.72 5.24 44.03
CA GLY A 613 -16.88 5.62 45.17
C GLY A 613 -16.28 7.02 45.10
N LEU A 614 -16.48 7.79 46.18
CA LEU A 614 -16.06 9.20 46.30
C LEU A 614 -16.61 10.09 45.18
N SER A 615 -17.92 10.00 44.95
CA SER A 615 -18.63 10.89 44.04
C SER A 615 -19.90 11.43 44.68
N ASN A 616 -20.37 12.61 44.25
CA ASN A 616 -21.65 13.16 44.69
C ASN A 616 -22.34 13.99 43.59
N GLY A 617 -23.64 14.19 43.73
CA GLY A 617 -24.41 15.02 42.79
C GLY A 617 -25.79 14.46 42.50
N LYS A 618 -26.21 14.53 41.23
CA LYS A 618 -27.57 14.20 40.80
C LYS A 618 -27.57 13.21 39.63
N VAL A 619 -28.44 12.21 39.71
CA VAL A 619 -28.80 11.31 38.61
C VAL A 619 -30.29 11.52 38.33
N TYR A 620 -30.65 12.21 37.25
CA TYR A 620 -32.04 12.62 37.03
C TYR A 620 -32.52 12.64 35.57
N ASN A 621 -33.82 12.50 35.33
CA ASN A 621 -34.40 12.49 33.98
C ASN A 621 -33.74 11.43 33.03
N ASN A 622 -33.18 10.32 33.55
CA ASN A 622 -32.59 9.27 32.71
C ASN A 622 -33.58 8.14 32.45
N THR A 623 -33.46 7.50 31.29
CA THR A 623 -34.21 6.31 30.89
C THR A 623 -33.26 5.11 30.85
N VAL A 624 -33.41 4.16 31.77
CA VAL A 624 -32.55 2.98 31.91
C VAL A 624 -33.39 1.72 31.70
N ILE A 625 -33.25 1.07 30.55
CA ILE A 625 -34.12 -0.05 30.14
C ILE A 625 -33.30 -1.30 29.81
N LYS A 626 -33.65 -2.39 30.49
CA LYS A 626 -33.16 -3.76 30.34
C LYS A 626 -31.65 -3.91 30.60
N GLY A 627 -31.31 -4.73 31.58
CA GLY A 627 -29.91 -5.16 31.78
C GLY A 627 -29.79 -6.28 32.79
N THR A 628 -28.59 -6.87 32.85
CA THR A 628 -28.30 -8.05 33.68
C THR A 628 -28.04 -7.68 35.15
N GLY A 629 -27.62 -6.44 35.42
CA GLY A 629 -27.40 -5.89 36.76
C GLY A 629 -28.33 -4.75 37.15
N ASN A 630 -27.91 -4.04 38.20
CA ASN A 630 -28.68 -2.95 38.80
C ASN A 630 -28.96 -1.82 37.80
N GLY A 631 -30.10 -1.12 37.93
CA GLY A 631 -30.43 -0.02 37.03
C GLY A 631 -29.57 1.23 37.30
N ILE A 632 -29.68 1.77 38.52
CA ILE A 632 -28.88 2.89 39.01
C ILE A 632 -28.20 2.49 40.32
N GLU A 633 -26.89 2.69 40.43
CA GLU A 633 -26.11 2.44 41.64
C GLU A 633 -25.56 3.74 42.24
N LEU A 634 -25.65 3.87 43.57
CA LEU A 634 -25.11 4.98 44.35
C LEU A 634 -24.19 4.46 45.46
N PHE A 635 -22.88 4.58 45.24
CA PHE A 635 -21.81 4.26 46.19
C PHE A 635 -21.00 5.51 46.56
N GLY A 636 -21.67 6.66 46.53
CA GLY A 636 -21.07 7.98 46.66
C GLY A 636 -20.75 8.39 48.09
N THR A 637 -20.53 9.69 48.28
CA THR A 637 -20.20 10.34 49.57
C THR A 637 -20.93 11.68 49.66
N GLY A 638 -21.36 12.11 50.85
CA GLY A 638 -22.15 13.33 50.99
C GLY A 638 -23.54 13.23 50.38
N LEU A 639 -24.19 14.39 50.17
CA LEU A 639 -25.56 14.46 49.66
C LEU A 639 -25.61 14.16 48.15
N SER A 640 -26.44 13.18 47.77
CA SER A 640 -26.72 12.82 46.38
C SER A 640 -28.21 12.63 46.13
N TYR A 641 -28.63 12.88 44.89
CA TYR A 641 -30.02 12.92 44.45
C TYR A 641 -30.26 11.91 43.31
N ILE A 642 -31.36 11.17 43.37
CA ILE A 642 -31.83 10.29 42.27
C ILE A 642 -33.29 10.64 42.00
N TYR A 643 -33.62 11.31 40.90
CA TYR A 643 -35.01 11.73 40.65
C TYR A 643 -35.48 11.78 39.20
N ASN A 644 -36.79 11.67 38.96
CA ASN A 644 -37.38 11.65 37.61
C ASN A 644 -36.77 10.57 36.67
N ASN A 645 -36.17 9.50 37.17
CA ASN A 645 -35.63 8.45 36.30
C ASN A 645 -36.69 7.39 36.00
N ILE A 646 -36.71 6.89 34.76
CA ILE A 646 -37.48 5.70 34.34
C ILE A 646 -36.50 4.52 34.33
N VAL A 647 -36.76 3.49 35.12
CA VAL A 647 -35.90 2.29 35.23
C VAL A 647 -36.73 1.01 35.02
N VAL A 648 -36.38 0.21 34.01
CA VAL A 648 -37.25 -0.85 33.47
C VAL A 648 -36.47 -2.14 33.25
N ASP A 649 -37.03 -3.28 33.67
CA ASP A 649 -36.48 -4.65 33.45
C ASP A 649 -35.00 -4.82 33.90
N ALA A 650 -34.56 -4.03 34.90
CA ALA A 650 -33.24 -4.15 35.52
C ALA A 650 -33.11 -5.47 36.28
N GLY A 651 -32.07 -6.26 36.02
CA GLY A 651 -31.82 -7.55 36.67
C GLY A 651 -32.75 -8.69 36.25
N LYS A 652 -33.52 -8.53 35.16
CA LYS A 652 -34.61 -9.44 34.77
C LYS A 652 -34.29 -10.35 33.58
N ASP A 653 -33.03 -10.38 33.13
CA ASP A 653 -32.58 -11.27 32.05
C ASP A 653 -32.58 -12.76 32.41
N GLY A 654 -32.64 -13.08 33.72
CA GLY A 654 -32.64 -14.44 34.26
C GLY A 654 -31.27 -15.08 34.44
N THR A 655 -30.16 -14.34 34.25
CA THR A 655 -28.79 -14.89 34.38
C THR A 655 -28.04 -14.45 35.63
N ALA A 656 -28.55 -13.46 36.38
CA ALA A 656 -28.08 -13.07 37.70
C ALA A 656 -29.19 -13.25 38.78
N VAL A 657 -28.80 -13.63 40.00
CA VAL A 657 -29.76 -13.85 41.10
C VAL A 657 -30.13 -12.54 41.77
N GLY A 658 -31.15 -11.87 41.23
CA GLY A 658 -31.89 -10.77 41.86
C GLY A 658 -31.07 -9.50 42.07
N GLN A 659 -31.18 -8.57 41.12
CA GLN A 659 -30.58 -7.23 41.15
C GLN A 659 -31.71 -6.17 41.19
N ASP A 660 -31.43 -5.00 41.76
CA ASP A 660 -32.42 -3.95 42.03
C ASP A 660 -32.45 -2.88 40.92
N ALA A 661 -33.58 -2.20 40.74
CA ALA A 661 -33.63 -1.09 39.79
C ALA A 661 -32.86 0.15 40.29
N ILE A 662 -32.93 0.48 41.59
CA ILE A 662 -32.08 1.52 42.20
C ILE A 662 -31.44 0.95 43.46
N PHE A 663 -30.10 0.88 43.52
CA PHE A 663 -29.33 0.32 44.63
C PHE A 663 -28.38 1.36 45.25
N ILE A 664 -28.41 1.48 46.58
CA ILE A 664 -27.71 2.51 47.34
C ILE A 664 -26.97 1.84 48.52
N ASP A 665 -25.66 2.07 48.67
CA ASP A 665 -24.81 1.35 49.64
C ASP A 665 -23.59 2.20 50.06
N ASP A 666 -23.25 2.22 51.34
CA ASP A 666 -22.28 3.16 51.94
C ASP A 666 -20.82 2.68 51.84
N ARG A 667 -20.32 2.51 50.62
CA ARG A 667 -18.99 1.92 50.39
C ARG A 667 -17.85 2.81 50.91
N PRO A 668 -17.05 2.35 51.90
CA PRO A 668 -16.04 3.17 52.53
C PRO A 668 -14.84 3.38 51.62
N THR A 669 -14.37 4.61 51.54
CA THR A 669 -13.23 4.99 50.67
C THR A 669 -12.01 5.51 51.43
N LYS A 670 -12.20 5.97 52.69
CA LYS A 670 -11.24 6.25 53.79
C LYS A 670 -12.02 6.93 54.95
N PRO A 671 -11.44 7.11 56.15
CA PRO A 671 -12.17 7.66 57.32
C PRO A 671 -12.66 9.12 57.17
N ASP A 672 -11.98 9.93 56.37
CA ASP A 672 -12.12 11.40 56.40
C ASP A 672 -13.16 11.97 55.41
N TYR A 673 -14.03 11.14 54.85
CA TYR A 673 -15.02 11.55 53.85
C TYR A 673 -16.40 11.84 54.46
N THR A 674 -17.20 12.66 53.76
CA THR A 674 -18.57 12.96 54.16
C THR A 674 -19.47 11.72 54.02
N PRO A 675 -20.17 11.31 55.10
CA PRO A 675 -21.22 10.29 55.07
C PRO A 675 -22.20 10.42 53.89
N LEU A 676 -22.58 9.31 53.27
CA LEU A 676 -23.54 9.27 52.16
C LEU A 676 -24.95 9.64 52.67
N GLN A 677 -25.58 10.63 52.04
CA GLN A 677 -26.99 10.99 52.25
C GLN A 677 -27.73 10.91 50.92
N ALA A 678 -28.85 10.18 50.86
CA ALA A 678 -29.58 9.93 49.63
C ALA A 678 -30.99 10.55 49.63
N TYR A 679 -31.28 11.35 48.60
CA TYR A 679 -32.62 11.90 48.29
C TYR A 679 -33.14 11.24 47.01
N VAL A 680 -34.18 10.42 47.12
CA VAL A 680 -34.71 9.58 46.03
C VAL A 680 -36.17 9.96 45.77
N PHE A 681 -36.42 10.69 44.69
CA PHE A 681 -37.69 11.38 44.44
C PHE A 681 -38.29 11.06 43.07
N ASN A 682 -39.60 10.85 42.94
CA ASN A 682 -40.27 10.84 41.63
C ASN A 682 -39.62 9.89 40.58
N ASN A 683 -39.08 8.73 40.97
CA ASN A 683 -38.61 7.74 39.98
C ASN A 683 -39.75 6.79 39.61
N THR A 684 -39.87 6.42 38.33
CA THR A 684 -40.76 5.36 37.84
C THR A 684 -39.93 4.09 37.63
N VAL A 685 -40.13 3.10 38.48
CA VAL A 685 -39.49 1.79 38.40
C VAL A 685 -40.50 0.75 37.94
N VAL A 686 -40.14 -0.04 36.93
CA VAL A 686 -41.00 -1.08 36.35
C VAL A 686 -40.21 -2.38 36.22
N ASN A 687 -40.81 -3.51 36.61
CA ASN A 687 -40.28 -4.85 36.35
C ASN A 687 -38.88 -5.14 36.96
N ALA A 688 -38.51 -4.54 38.10
CA ALA A 688 -37.21 -4.80 38.74
C ALA A 688 -37.03 -6.28 39.16
N GLY A 689 -35.84 -6.84 38.95
CA GLY A 689 -35.53 -8.26 39.18
C GLY A 689 -35.46 -8.68 40.66
N ARG A 690 -35.27 -7.74 41.59
CA ARG A 690 -35.36 -7.94 43.05
C ARG A 690 -36.14 -6.80 43.71
N ASP A 691 -35.46 -5.81 44.29
CA ASP A 691 -36.14 -4.67 44.91
C ASP A 691 -36.31 -3.53 43.89
N GLY A 692 -37.36 -2.74 44.04
CA GLY A 692 -37.57 -1.57 43.18
C GLY A 692 -36.56 -0.46 43.51
N ILE A 693 -36.45 -0.12 44.79
CA ILE A 693 -35.45 0.79 45.34
C ILE A 693 -34.88 0.16 46.61
N ARG A 694 -33.57 0.02 46.73
CA ARG A 694 -32.89 -0.56 47.89
C ARG A 694 -31.82 0.37 48.45
N MET A 695 -31.85 0.61 49.76
CA MET A 695 -30.79 1.31 50.49
C MET A 695 -30.24 0.46 51.64
N GLN A 696 -28.93 0.25 51.63
CA GLN A 696 -28.16 -0.45 52.65
C GLN A 696 -27.24 0.50 53.43
N ASN A 697 -26.85 0.02 54.60
CA ASN A 697 -25.87 0.62 55.51
C ASN A 697 -24.92 -0.51 55.93
N SER A 698 -24.21 -1.06 54.94
CA SER A 698 -23.32 -2.22 55.04
C SER A 698 -22.08 -1.92 55.89
N PHE A 699 -21.67 -0.64 55.98
CA PHE A 699 -20.47 -0.21 56.70
C PHE A 699 -20.75 0.72 57.89
N SER A 700 -22.02 0.99 58.20
CA SER A 700 -22.46 1.84 59.33
C SER A 700 -22.05 3.32 59.23
N THR A 701 -21.89 3.83 58.00
CA THR A 701 -21.46 5.20 57.67
C THR A 701 -22.52 6.04 56.94
N VAL A 702 -23.74 5.52 56.72
CA VAL A 702 -24.87 6.30 56.18
C VAL A 702 -25.18 7.54 57.05
N ALA A 703 -25.38 8.68 56.40
CA ALA A 703 -25.76 9.94 57.04
C ALA A 703 -27.20 9.93 57.57
N LYS A 704 -27.54 10.94 58.37
CA LYS A 704 -28.93 11.17 58.84
C LYS A 704 -29.79 11.90 57.81
N GLY A 705 -31.11 11.77 57.94
CA GLY A 705 -32.09 12.49 57.14
C GLY A 705 -32.13 12.10 55.66
N ASN A 706 -32.12 10.81 55.33
CA ASN A 706 -32.35 10.32 53.96
C ASN A 706 -33.83 10.44 53.59
N LEU A 707 -34.16 10.71 52.32
CA LEU A 707 -35.53 11.06 51.92
C LEU A 707 -35.97 10.24 50.70
N PHE A 708 -37.11 9.55 50.80
CA PHE A 708 -37.68 8.71 49.75
C PHE A 708 -39.14 9.11 49.51
N TYR A 709 -39.40 9.87 48.44
CA TYR A 709 -40.72 10.46 48.17
C TYR A 709 -41.18 10.24 46.73
N ASN A 710 -42.49 10.16 46.51
CA ASN A 710 -43.11 10.20 45.18
C ASN A 710 -42.62 9.12 44.19
N ASN A 711 -41.93 8.06 44.62
CA ASN A 711 -41.47 7.02 43.71
C ASN A 711 -42.62 6.07 43.36
N LEU A 712 -42.77 5.77 42.08
CA LEU A 712 -43.70 4.78 41.55
C LEU A 712 -42.94 3.48 41.28
N THR A 713 -43.38 2.36 41.86
CA THR A 713 -42.69 1.07 41.79
C THR A 713 -43.68 -0.02 41.38
N VAL A 714 -43.45 -0.64 40.23
CA VAL A 714 -44.47 -1.43 39.52
C VAL A 714 -43.92 -2.81 39.14
N ASN A 715 -44.64 -3.87 39.51
CA ASN A 715 -44.31 -5.27 39.20
C ASN A 715 -42.83 -5.63 39.53
N CYS A 716 -42.32 -5.12 40.65
CA CYS A 716 -40.96 -5.38 41.12
C CYS A 716 -40.93 -6.67 41.94
N GLY A 717 -39.97 -7.55 41.65
CA GLY A 717 -39.74 -8.76 42.42
C GLY A 717 -39.27 -9.97 41.60
N SER A 718 -38.41 -10.78 42.22
CA SER A 718 -38.04 -12.08 41.67
C SER A 718 -39.16 -13.11 41.87
N PRO A 719 -39.41 -14.01 40.88
CA PRO A 719 -40.20 -15.23 41.07
C PRO A 719 -39.71 -16.16 42.19
N GLN A 720 -38.51 -15.93 42.76
CA GLN A 720 -37.91 -16.75 43.82
C GLN A 720 -38.27 -16.31 45.27
N GLY A 721 -39.14 -15.30 45.47
CA GLY A 721 -40.00 -15.27 46.66
C GLY A 721 -39.68 -14.33 47.83
N THR A 722 -38.73 -13.39 47.69
CA THR A 722 -38.60 -12.23 48.60
C THR A 722 -38.35 -10.97 47.78
N ALA A 723 -39.25 -10.00 47.87
CA ALA A 723 -39.22 -8.78 47.07
C ALA A 723 -39.82 -7.59 47.83
N ASP A 724 -39.06 -6.50 47.94
CA ASP A 724 -39.53 -5.24 48.51
C ASP A 724 -39.53 -4.15 47.43
N TYR A 725 -40.70 -3.54 47.20
CA TYR A 725 -40.85 -2.43 46.24
C TYR A 725 -39.94 -1.25 46.59
N LEU A 726 -39.78 -0.98 47.90
CA LEU A 726 -38.83 -0.02 48.44
C LEU A 726 -38.29 -0.55 49.78
N ASN A 727 -37.00 -0.84 49.82
CA ASN A 727 -36.29 -1.53 50.90
C ASN A 727 -35.24 -0.61 51.53
N VAL A 728 -35.50 -0.06 52.72
CA VAL A 728 -34.51 0.75 53.46
C VAL A 728 -34.09 -0.04 54.70
N GLN A 729 -32.80 -0.39 54.78
CA GLN A 729 -32.25 -1.21 55.85
C GLN A 729 -32.55 -0.63 57.25
N THR A 730 -33.09 -1.47 58.13
CA THR A 730 -33.42 -1.13 59.52
C THR A 730 -32.25 -0.44 60.23
N GLY A 731 -32.52 0.73 60.80
CA GLY A 731 -31.53 1.56 61.51
C GLY A 731 -30.97 2.73 60.69
N ILE A 732 -31.26 2.80 59.38
CA ILE A 732 -31.07 4.04 58.61
C ILE A 732 -32.10 5.08 59.07
N ASP A 733 -31.65 6.31 59.29
CA ASP A 733 -32.51 7.47 59.51
C ASP A 733 -33.04 7.98 58.17
N ALA A 734 -34.28 7.61 57.84
CA ALA A 734 -34.93 7.92 56.57
C ALA A 734 -36.41 8.29 56.73
N GLN A 735 -36.90 9.19 55.86
CA GLN A 735 -38.33 9.47 55.70
C GLN A 735 -38.84 8.84 54.39
N VAL A 736 -39.80 7.93 54.51
CA VAL A 736 -40.42 7.21 53.38
C VAL A 736 -41.90 7.56 53.33
N THR A 737 -42.31 8.47 52.43
CA THR A 737 -43.71 8.96 52.33
C THR A 737 -44.14 9.20 50.88
N ASN A 738 -45.42 9.04 50.56
CA ASN A 738 -45.96 9.27 49.21
C ASN A 738 -45.31 8.43 48.08
N ASN A 739 -44.73 7.26 48.38
CA ASN A 739 -44.33 6.30 47.35
C ASN A 739 -45.50 5.34 47.07
N VAL A 740 -45.64 4.87 45.84
CA VAL A 740 -46.68 3.91 45.42
C VAL A 740 -46.03 2.63 44.91
N ALA A 741 -46.54 1.51 45.42
CA ALA A 741 -46.15 0.15 45.05
C ALA A 741 -47.34 -0.58 44.42
N LEU A 742 -47.17 -1.13 43.21
CA LEU A 742 -48.24 -1.78 42.44
C LEU A 742 -47.77 -3.14 41.93
N ALA A 743 -48.47 -4.22 42.28
CA ALA A 743 -48.08 -5.58 41.91
C ALA A 743 -48.46 -5.98 40.47
N ASP A 744 -49.32 -5.20 39.80
CA ASP A 744 -49.73 -5.42 38.41
C ASP A 744 -49.39 -4.17 37.60
N ILE A 745 -48.72 -4.36 36.46
CA ILE A 745 -48.37 -3.30 35.52
C ILE A 745 -49.62 -2.64 34.92
N ASN A 746 -50.73 -3.38 34.80
CA ASN A 746 -52.02 -2.86 34.35
C ASN A 746 -52.72 -2.03 35.43
N ALA A 747 -52.29 -2.08 36.70
CA ALA A 747 -52.81 -1.23 37.77
C ALA A 747 -52.17 0.17 37.78
N ALA A 748 -50.96 0.31 37.23
CA ALA A 748 -50.29 1.61 37.10
C ALA A 748 -50.94 2.53 36.06
N LYS A 749 -51.69 1.97 35.09
CA LYS A 749 -52.29 2.69 33.96
C LYS A 749 -51.26 3.55 33.23
N PHE A 750 -50.25 2.90 32.67
CA PHE A 750 -49.35 3.54 31.71
C PHE A 750 -50.01 3.64 30.32
N VAL A 751 -49.51 4.55 29.46
CA VAL A 751 -50.04 4.78 28.11
C VAL A 751 -49.80 3.59 27.18
N ASP A 752 -48.54 3.15 26.98
CA ASP A 752 -48.23 1.94 26.21
C ASP A 752 -46.94 1.25 26.67
N VAL A 753 -47.11 0.36 27.65
CA VAL A 753 -46.11 -0.56 28.18
C VAL A 753 -45.37 -1.36 27.08
N THR A 754 -46.03 -1.67 25.97
CA THR A 754 -45.47 -2.51 24.89
C THR A 754 -44.35 -1.79 24.15
N ASN A 755 -44.49 -0.47 24.01
CA ASN A 755 -43.55 0.40 23.30
C ASN A 755 -42.64 1.19 24.27
N ASN A 756 -42.65 0.86 25.57
CA ASN A 756 -41.96 1.58 26.65
C ASN A 756 -42.47 3.02 26.90
N ASP A 757 -43.71 3.32 26.50
CA ASP A 757 -44.40 4.56 26.87
C ASP A 757 -44.98 4.40 28.30
N PHE A 758 -44.18 4.79 29.29
CA PHE A 758 -44.48 4.71 30.72
C PHE A 758 -45.10 6.00 31.30
N HIS A 759 -45.62 6.90 30.46
CA HIS A 759 -46.42 8.03 30.96
C HIS A 759 -47.69 7.52 31.65
N LEU A 760 -48.15 8.24 32.66
CA LEU A 760 -49.43 8.00 33.33
C LEU A 760 -50.61 8.25 32.36
N ALA A 761 -51.64 7.42 32.45
CA ALA A 761 -52.88 7.52 31.70
C ALA A 761 -54.09 7.73 32.64
N THR A 762 -55.21 8.16 32.05
CA THR A 762 -56.45 8.53 32.77
C THR A 762 -56.84 7.50 33.84
N GLY A 763 -56.87 7.94 35.10
CA GLY A 763 -57.28 7.09 36.24
C GLY A 763 -56.16 6.24 36.84
N SER A 764 -54.89 6.49 36.52
CA SER A 764 -53.76 5.98 37.28
C SER A 764 -53.86 6.37 38.77
N PRO A 765 -53.53 5.46 39.72
CA PRO A 765 -53.51 5.79 41.16
C PRO A 765 -52.38 6.73 41.56
N ALA A 766 -51.45 7.07 40.65
CA ALA A 766 -50.34 7.99 40.90
C ALA A 766 -50.72 9.48 40.77
N ILE A 767 -51.79 9.79 40.02
CA ILE A 767 -52.17 11.16 39.63
C ILE A 767 -52.70 11.94 40.84
N ASP A 768 -52.22 13.17 41.07
CA ASP A 768 -52.55 14.05 42.20
C ASP A 768 -52.30 13.42 43.58
N LYS A 769 -51.23 12.63 43.77
CA LYS A 769 -50.91 11.96 45.06
C LYS A 769 -49.50 12.25 45.60
N GLY A 770 -48.66 12.90 44.82
CA GLY A 770 -47.31 13.31 45.18
C GLY A 770 -47.28 14.43 46.22
N LYS A 771 -46.19 14.44 46.98
CA LYS A 771 -45.76 15.52 47.87
C LYS A 771 -45.16 16.64 47.02
N ASP A 772 -45.40 17.90 47.38
CA ASP A 772 -44.71 19.04 46.78
C ASP A 772 -43.20 18.99 47.06
N LEU A 773 -42.40 18.95 46.00
CA LEU A 773 -40.93 18.95 46.03
C LEU A 773 -40.32 20.16 45.29
N SER A 774 -41.10 21.24 45.10
CA SER A 774 -40.71 22.48 44.40
C SER A 774 -39.48 23.21 44.96
N ALA A 775 -39.05 22.84 46.17
CA ALA A 775 -37.80 23.28 46.79
C ALA A 775 -36.54 22.57 46.25
N TYR A 776 -36.70 21.45 45.53
CA TYR A 776 -35.59 20.63 45.00
C TYR A 776 -35.49 20.71 43.46
N PHE A 777 -36.61 20.56 42.76
CA PHE A 777 -36.74 20.65 41.30
C PHE A 777 -38.17 21.10 40.93
N LYS A 778 -38.45 21.38 39.65
CA LYS A 778 -39.72 22.01 39.21
C LYS A 778 -40.33 21.45 37.93
N THR A 779 -39.67 20.47 37.31
CA THR A 779 -40.13 19.82 36.08
C THR A 779 -40.05 18.31 36.23
N ASP A 780 -40.75 17.59 35.37
CA ASP A 780 -40.72 16.14 35.28
C ASP A 780 -39.57 15.65 34.35
N ILE A 781 -39.65 14.40 33.87
CA ILE A 781 -38.68 13.81 32.94
C ILE A 781 -38.71 14.48 31.55
N ASP A 782 -39.88 14.87 31.07
CA ASP A 782 -40.11 15.46 29.75
C ASP A 782 -39.89 16.98 29.71
N GLY A 783 -39.93 17.64 30.87
CA GLY A 783 -39.73 19.07 31.04
C GLY A 783 -41.01 19.84 31.36
N ASP A 784 -42.15 19.15 31.51
CA ASP A 784 -43.41 19.74 31.92
C ASP A 784 -43.36 20.17 33.40
N ALA A 785 -44.13 21.21 33.73
CA ALA A 785 -44.06 21.84 35.05
C ALA A 785 -44.76 21.01 36.13
N ARG A 786 -44.11 20.87 37.30
CA ARG A 786 -44.70 20.21 38.47
C ARG A 786 -45.27 21.23 39.49
N PRO A 787 -46.54 21.12 39.92
CA PRO A 787 -47.57 20.21 39.42
C PRO A 787 -48.19 20.71 38.11
N SER A 788 -48.66 19.77 37.29
CA SER A 788 -49.55 20.01 36.15
C SER A 788 -51.03 19.89 36.58
N GLY A 789 -51.30 19.00 37.55
CA GLY A 789 -52.61 18.78 38.17
C GLY A 789 -52.92 19.68 39.37
N ALA A 790 -53.77 19.16 40.26
CA ALA A 790 -54.11 19.78 41.55
C ALA A 790 -53.05 19.50 42.65
N ALA A 791 -52.26 18.44 42.49
CA ALA A 791 -51.06 18.15 43.28
C ALA A 791 -49.97 17.60 42.35
N TRP A 792 -48.79 17.29 42.91
CA TRP A 792 -47.73 16.61 42.17
C TRP A 792 -48.14 15.17 41.86
N ASP A 793 -47.60 14.59 40.79
CA ASP A 793 -47.74 13.17 40.49
C ASP A 793 -46.64 12.31 41.14
N ILE A 794 -46.87 11.00 41.18
CA ILE A 794 -45.96 9.97 41.69
C ILE A 794 -45.36 9.21 40.51
N GLY A 795 -44.04 9.19 40.39
CA GLY A 795 -43.33 8.71 39.19
C GLY A 795 -42.58 9.84 38.47
N ALA A 796 -41.98 9.53 37.33
CA ALA A 796 -41.04 10.37 36.60
C ALA A 796 -41.66 11.50 35.80
N ASP A 797 -42.92 11.35 35.39
CA ASP A 797 -43.76 12.23 34.57
C ASP A 797 -44.89 12.92 35.37
N GLU A 798 -45.60 13.88 34.75
CA GLU A 798 -46.90 14.39 35.19
C GLU A 798 -48.01 14.06 34.16
N TYR A 799 -49.20 13.68 34.64
CA TYR A 799 -50.37 13.51 33.80
C TYR A 799 -50.97 14.86 33.38
N THR A 800 -50.65 15.31 32.16
CA THR A 800 -51.13 16.60 31.62
C THR A 800 -52.61 16.61 31.18
N GLY A 801 -53.34 15.50 31.30
CA GLY A 801 -54.75 15.37 30.89
C GLY A 801 -54.98 15.27 29.37
N THR A 802 -54.06 15.80 28.58
CA THR A 802 -53.82 15.44 27.18
C THR A 802 -52.86 14.26 27.10
N ALA A 803 -52.86 13.51 25.99
CA ALA A 803 -51.68 12.74 25.64
C ALA A 803 -50.49 13.72 25.42
N PRO A 804 -49.25 13.36 25.78
CA PRO A 804 -48.09 14.20 25.48
C PRO A 804 -48.07 14.53 23.98
N SER A 805 -47.66 15.76 23.64
CA SER A 805 -47.64 16.22 22.24
C SER A 805 -46.63 15.38 21.46
N ASN A 806 -47.14 14.43 20.67
CA ASN A 806 -46.36 13.49 19.88
C ASN A 806 -45.14 14.16 19.22
N LYS A 807 -43.94 13.72 19.60
CA LYS A 807 -42.70 14.22 19.03
C LYS A 807 -42.48 13.39 17.76
N PRO A 808 -42.27 14.03 16.60
CA PRO A 808 -42.05 13.28 15.37
C PRO A 808 -40.86 12.32 15.53
N PRO A 809 -40.86 11.19 14.82
CA PRO A 809 -39.77 10.23 14.90
C PRO A 809 -38.47 10.89 14.44
N VAL A 810 -37.35 10.29 14.76
CA VAL A 810 -36.05 10.68 14.20
C VAL A 810 -35.71 9.65 13.13
N ALA A 811 -35.82 10.05 11.87
CA ALA A 811 -35.44 9.23 10.75
C ALA A 811 -33.90 9.12 10.66
N SER A 812 -33.41 7.91 10.40
CA SER A 812 -32.03 7.65 10.02
C SER A 812 -32.02 6.86 8.74
N ALA A 813 -31.42 7.38 7.66
CA ALA A 813 -31.32 6.69 6.37
C ALA A 813 -29.98 5.95 6.19
N GLY A 814 -29.21 5.80 7.28
CA GLY A 814 -27.89 5.19 7.25
C GLY A 814 -26.79 6.10 6.69
N ASN A 815 -25.65 5.50 6.39
CA ASN A 815 -24.45 6.20 5.91
C ASN A 815 -24.44 6.31 4.36
N ASP A 816 -23.91 7.42 3.82
CA ASP A 816 -23.65 7.57 2.39
C ASP A 816 -22.78 6.41 1.85
N ILE A 817 -23.23 5.80 0.76
CA ILE A 817 -22.65 4.61 0.15
C ILE A 817 -21.87 4.99 -1.11
N THR A 818 -20.73 4.34 -1.35
CA THR A 818 -20.02 4.40 -2.63
C THR A 818 -19.91 3.01 -3.23
N ILE A 819 -20.40 2.84 -4.46
CA ILE A 819 -20.18 1.65 -5.28
C ILE A 819 -19.41 2.02 -6.56
N THR A 820 -18.80 1.04 -7.21
CA THR A 820 -18.02 1.24 -8.44
C THR A 820 -18.45 0.21 -9.48
N LEU A 821 -18.79 0.65 -10.69
CA LEU A 821 -19.27 -0.24 -11.75
C LEU A 821 -18.22 -1.34 -12.05
N PRO A 822 -18.62 -2.61 -12.22
CA PRO A 822 -19.98 -3.10 -12.48
C PRO A 822 -20.86 -3.35 -11.25
N VAL A 823 -20.45 -3.01 -10.02
CA VAL A 823 -21.35 -3.08 -8.86
C VAL A 823 -22.44 -2.01 -9.01
N SER A 824 -23.67 -2.46 -9.29
CA SER A 824 -24.83 -1.62 -9.62
C SER A 824 -26.03 -1.88 -8.71
N ALA A 825 -25.77 -2.37 -7.49
CA ALA A 825 -26.74 -2.60 -6.43
C ALA A 825 -26.07 -2.43 -5.05
N THR A 826 -26.88 -2.11 -4.03
CA THR A 826 -26.47 -2.04 -2.62
C THR A 826 -27.70 -2.17 -1.71
N THR A 827 -27.53 -2.08 -0.39
CA THR A 827 -28.61 -2.08 0.59
C THR A 827 -28.66 -0.72 1.28
N LEU A 828 -29.84 -0.13 1.37
CA LEU A 828 -30.12 1.01 2.24
C LEU A 828 -30.63 0.50 3.58
N ASP A 829 -30.21 1.14 4.67
CA ASP A 829 -30.53 0.74 6.03
C ASP A 829 -31.00 1.95 6.84
N GLY A 830 -32.11 1.78 7.54
CA GLY A 830 -32.68 2.78 8.42
C GLY A 830 -33.19 2.21 9.75
N SER A 831 -32.69 1.04 10.18
CA SER A 831 -33.03 0.44 11.48
C SER A 831 -32.66 1.33 12.68
N ASP A 832 -31.74 2.28 12.50
CA ASP A 832 -31.33 3.25 13.52
C ASP A 832 -32.33 4.41 13.70
N SER A 833 -33.43 4.41 12.94
CA SER A 833 -34.54 5.32 13.16
C SER A 833 -35.24 4.97 14.48
N TYR A 834 -35.67 5.98 15.24
CA TYR A 834 -36.39 5.76 16.49
C TYR A 834 -37.47 6.81 16.72
N ASP A 835 -38.46 6.49 17.53
CA ASP A 835 -39.45 7.42 18.05
C ASP A 835 -39.00 7.94 19.44
N PRO A 836 -38.99 9.26 19.71
CA PRO A 836 -38.68 9.79 21.03
C PRO A 836 -39.65 9.40 22.16
N ASP A 837 -40.95 9.25 21.88
CA ASP A 837 -42.03 8.96 22.85
C ASP A 837 -42.99 7.80 22.47
N GLY A 838 -42.59 6.93 21.55
CA GLY A 838 -43.42 5.79 21.11
C GLY A 838 -42.65 4.72 20.33
N SER A 839 -43.16 4.33 19.16
CA SER A 839 -42.49 3.39 18.26
C SER A 839 -42.82 3.64 16.78
N ILE A 840 -41.97 3.15 15.88
CA ILE A 840 -42.15 3.31 14.44
C ILE A 840 -43.19 2.33 13.92
N ALA A 841 -44.26 2.87 13.31
CA ALA A 841 -45.31 2.10 12.66
C ALA A 841 -45.05 1.81 11.18
N ALA A 842 -44.28 2.66 10.48
CA ALA A 842 -43.95 2.46 9.07
C ALA A 842 -42.63 3.09 8.62
N TYR A 843 -42.00 2.45 7.63
CA TYR A 843 -40.87 2.96 6.86
C TYR A 843 -41.30 3.21 5.41
N LYS A 844 -40.66 4.15 4.71
CA LYS A 844 -40.91 4.39 3.29
C LYS A 844 -39.69 4.95 2.57
N TRP A 845 -39.04 4.12 1.77
CA TRP A 845 -37.94 4.50 0.88
C TRP A 845 -38.43 5.03 -0.47
N THR A 846 -37.86 6.14 -0.92
CA THR A 846 -38.06 6.71 -2.25
C THR A 846 -36.74 7.17 -2.87
N GLN A 847 -36.65 7.23 -4.19
CA GLN A 847 -35.54 7.90 -4.88
C GLN A 847 -35.94 9.36 -5.16
N ILE A 848 -35.13 10.30 -4.69
CA ILE A 848 -35.32 11.74 -4.91
C ILE A 848 -34.62 12.20 -6.19
N SER A 849 -33.42 11.68 -6.48
CA SER A 849 -32.67 12.02 -7.68
C SER A 849 -31.68 10.93 -8.08
N GLY A 850 -31.16 11.01 -9.31
CA GLY A 850 -30.09 10.15 -9.81
C GLY A 850 -29.92 10.29 -11.33
N PRO A 851 -28.79 9.81 -11.89
CA PRO A 851 -28.57 9.77 -13.33
C PRO A 851 -29.46 8.73 -14.06
N ALA A 852 -30.07 7.79 -13.31
CA ALA A 852 -31.10 6.88 -13.79
C ALA A 852 -32.09 6.55 -12.66
N THR A 853 -33.23 5.93 -12.99
CA THR A 853 -34.17 5.39 -12.00
C THR A 853 -33.66 4.06 -11.44
N ALA A 854 -33.56 3.97 -10.12
CA ALA A 854 -33.21 2.75 -9.41
C ALA A 854 -34.46 1.91 -9.07
N ASN A 855 -34.26 0.60 -8.93
CA ASN A 855 -35.27 -0.34 -8.46
C ASN A 855 -35.08 -0.61 -6.95
N ILE A 856 -36.06 -0.20 -6.13
CA ILE A 856 -36.09 -0.40 -4.68
C ILE A 856 -36.92 -1.65 -4.39
N ALA A 857 -36.32 -2.67 -3.76
CA ALA A 857 -36.91 -4.01 -3.68
C ALA A 857 -38.06 -4.13 -2.66
N ALA A 858 -37.93 -3.52 -1.48
CA ALA A 858 -38.89 -3.61 -0.39
C ALA A 858 -39.01 -2.24 0.29
N SER A 859 -39.64 -1.28 -0.40
CA SER A 859 -39.64 0.13 -0.03
C SER A 859 -40.32 0.45 1.31
N ASP A 860 -41.05 -0.48 1.92
CA ASP A 860 -41.77 -0.34 3.18
C ASP A 860 -41.02 -0.91 4.41
N GLN A 861 -39.81 -1.45 4.21
CA GLN A 861 -38.99 -2.05 5.26
C GLN A 861 -37.88 -1.11 5.76
N ALA A 862 -37.43 -1.30 6.99
CA ALA A 862 -36.29 -0.57 7.56
C ALA A 862 -34.99 -0.76 6.73
N GLN A 863 -34.75 -1.98 6.27
CA GLN A 863 -33.67 -2.35 5.34
C GLN A 863 -34.24 -2.70 3.96
N THR A 864 -33.70 -2.12 2.89
CA THR A 864 -34.11 -2.47 1.51
C THR A 864 -32.93 -2.56 0.55
N GLY A 865 -32.95 -3.56 -0.33
CA GLY A 865 -32.07 -3.61 -1.49
C GLY A 865 -32.44 -2.53 -2.51
N VAL A 866 -31.44 -1.88 -3.10
CA VAL A 866 -31.58 -0.99 -4.26
C VAL A 866 -30.67 -1.46 -5.40
N SER A 867 -31.19 -1.41 -6.62
CA SER A 867 -30.56 -2.00 -7.81
C SER A 867 -30.82 -1.15 -9.06
N GLY A 868 -30.19 -1.49 -10.19
CA GLY A 868 -30.28 -0.67 -11.42
C GLY A 868 -29.40 0.59 -11.38
N LEU A 869 -28.42 0.63 -10.47
CA LEU A 869 -27.46 1.73 -10.30
C LEU A 869 -26.35 1.65 -11.38
N ILE A 870 -26.76 1.65 -12.64
CA ILE A 870 -25.92 1.30 -13.81
C ILE A 870 -25.21 2.50 -14.47
N THR A 871 -25.49 3.73 -14.02
CA THR A 871 -24.94 4.96 -14.60
C THR A 871 -24.06 5.67 -13.59
N GLU A 872 -22.90 6.17 -14.02
CA GLU A 872 -22.03 6.99 -13.18
C GLU A 872 -22.79 8.23 -12.66
N GLY A 873 -22.62 8.53 -11.37
CA GLY A 873 -23.17 9.73 -10.76
C GLY A 873 -23.70 9.51 -9.36
N THR A 874 -24.44 10.49 -8.86
CA THR A 874 -24.95 10.56 -7.49
C THR A 874 -26.44 10.28 -7.48
N TYR A 875 -26.84 9.17 -6.85
CA TYR A 875 -28.24 8.84 -6.57
C TYR A 875 -28.56 9.30 -5.14
N VAL A 876 -29.72 9.91 -4.93
CA VAL A 876 -30.18 10.31 -3.59
C VAL A 876 -31.48 9.59 -3.29
N PHE A 877 -31.51 8.90 -2.16
CA PHE A 877 -32.69 8.25 -1.61
C PHE A 877 -33.14 8.96 -0.34
N GLU A 878 -34.44 8.89 -0.05
CA GLU A 878 -35.08 9.43 1.14
C GLU A 878 -35.87 8.32 1.81
N LEU A 879 -35.61 8.12 3.11
CA LEU A 879 -36.45 7.36 4.00
C LEU A 879 -37.39 8.33 4.72
N THR A 880 -38.70 8.19 4.53
CA THR A 880 -39.70 8.71 5.46
C THR A 880 -39.98 7.65 6.54
N VAL A 881 -40.06 8.08 7.79
CA VAL A 881 -40.45 7.26 8.94
C VAL A 881 -41.78 7.78 9.49
N THR A 882 -42.67 6.89 9.91
CA THR A 882 -43.95 7.24 10.57
C THR A 882 -44.04 6.58 11.94
N ASP A 883 -44.35 7.35 12.97
CA ASP A 883 -44.55 6.86 14.35
C ASP A 883 -45.94 6.20 14.57
N ASN A 884 -46.16 5.65 15.76
CA ASN A 884 -47.41 4.97 16.16
C ASN A 884 -48.57 5.94 16.47
N LYS A 885 -48.30 7.24 16.54
CA LYS A 885 -49.24 8.35 16.79
C LYS A 885 -49.58 9.13 15.50
N GLY A 886 -48.91 8.82 14.39
CA GLY A 886 -49.16 9.30 13.03
C GLY A 886 -48.30 10.47 12.53
N ALA A 887 -47.28 10.95 13.25
CA ALA A 887 -46.36 11.96 12.72
C ALA A 887 -45.15 11.33 12.00
N THR A 888 -44.37 12.18 11.30
CA THR A 888 -43.34 11.73 10.36
C THR A 888 -42.09 12.60 10.37
N ASP A 889 -40.96 11.98 10.02
CA ASP A 889 -39.69 12.63 9.71
C ASP A 889 -39.06 11.97 8.47
N ALA A 890 -38.09 12.63 7.85
CA ALA A 890 -37.44 12.15 6.64
C ALA A 890 -35.92 12.40 6.61
N ALA A 891 -35.15 11.32 6.46
CA ALA A 891 -33.70 11.34 6.30
C ALA A 891 -33.29 10.94 4.89
N ARG A 892 -32.10 11.37 4.45
CA ARG A 892 -31.57 11.07 3.11
C ARG A 892 -30.23 10.36 3.16
N VAL A 893 -30.01 9.50 2.17
CA VAL A 893 -28.76 8.77 1.96
C VAL A 893 -28.36 8.83 0.50
N THR A 894 -27.07 9.03 0.27
CA THR A 894 -26.48 9.19 -1.06
C THR A 894 -25.81 7.90 -1.49
N VAL A 895 -26.15 7.38 -2.66
CA VAL A 895 -25.38 6.30 -3.31
C VAL A 895 -24.58 6.88 -4.47
N THR A 896 -23.27 7.00 -4.28
CA THR A 896 -22.35 7.46 -5.31
C THR A 896 -21.88 6.28 -6.16
N VAL A 897 -22.28 6.25 -7.43
CA VAL A 897 -21.82 5.28 -8.42
C VAL A 897 -20.60 5.85 -9.13
N LYS A 898 -19.42 5.31 -8.83
CA LYS A 898 -18.17 5.63 -9.53
C LYS A 898 -18.08 4.87 -10.85
N PRO A 899 -17.41 5.44 -11.87
CA PRO A 899 -17.25 4.79 -13.16
C PRO A 899 -16.42 3.52 -13.03
N ARG A 900 -16.60 2.59 -13.97
CA ARG A 900 -15.72 1.43 -14.11
C ARG A 900 -14.29 1.94 -14.30
N GLY A 901 -13.39 1.57 -13.39
CA GLY A 901 -11.99 1.98 -13.47
C GLY A 901 -11.34 1.49 -14.76
N ALA A 902 -10.41 2.28 -15.33
CA ALA A 902 -9.73 1.93 -16.57
C ALA A 902 -9.05 0.55 -16.44
N ALA A 903 -9.44 -0.39 -17.31
CA ALA A 903 -8.97 -1.76 -17.26
C ALA A 903 -7.49 -1.84 -17.69
N THR A 904 -6.61 -2.23 -16.78
CA THR A 904 -5.23 -2.57 -17.10
C THR A 904 -5.20 -4.02 -17.55
N LEU A 905 -5.15 -4.23 -18.86
CA LEU A 905 -5.09 -5.54 -19.51
C LEU A 905 -3.63 -5.95 -19.75
N ILE A 906 -3.26 -7.13 -19.27
CA ILE A 906 -1.91 -7.69 -19.34
C ILE A 906 -1.97 -9.03 -20.09
N ALA A 907 -1.42 -9.05 -21.29
CA ALA A 907 -1.16 -10.28 -22.03
C ALA A 907 0.07 -11.01 -21.44
N ASN A 908 -0.02 -12.32 -21.34
CA ASN A 908 1.08 -13.18 -20.90
C ASN A 908 1.01 -14.49 -21.69
N ALA A 909 1.94 -14.67 -22.62
CA ALA A 909 1.99 -15.83 -23.51
C ALA A 909 2.67 -17.07 -22.89
N GLY A 910 2.92 -17.05 -21.58
CA GLY A 910 3.64 -18.10 -20.87
C GLY A 910 5.16 -17.97 -20.99
N LYS A 911 5.87 -19.01 -20.56
CA LYS A 911 7.34 -19.09 -20.66
C LYS A 911 7.74 -19.65 -22.02
N ASN A 912 8.90 -19.22 -22.53
CA ASN A 912 9.54 -19.86 -23.68
C ASN A 912 9.78 -21.36 -23.39
N GLN A 913 9.61 -22.21 -24.41
CA GLN A 913 9.65 -23.67 -24.27
C GLN A 913 10.62 -24.30 -25.28
N GLU A 914 11.14 -25.49 -24.96
CA GLU A 914 12.02 -26.26 -25.84
C GLU A 914 11.54 -27.71 -25.94
N ILE A 915 11.49 -28.25 -27.16
CA ILE A 915 11.21 -29.67 -27.46
C ILE A 915 12.28 -30.24 -28.41
N ARG A 916 12.36 -31.57 -28.51
CA ARG A 916 13.22 -32.27 -29.48
C ARG A 916 12.37 -33.25 -30.30
N LEU A 917 12.42 -33.15 -31.62
CA LEU A 917 11.77 -34.15 -32.49
C LEU A 917 12.31 -35.55 -32.14
N PRO A 918 11.48 -36.61 -32.00
CA PRO A 918 10.11 -36.71 -32.49
C PRO A 918 9.02 -36.03 -31.64
N ASP A 919 9.32 -35.57 -30.42
CA ASP A 919 8.36 -34.78 -29.64
C ASP A 919 8.11 -33.46 -30.39
N SER A 920 6.88 -33.33 -30.87
CA SER A 920 6.50 -32.41 -31.94
C SER A 920 5.30 -31.54 -31.58
N THR A 921 4.84 -31.58 -30.32
CA THR A 921 3.69 -30.81 -29.82
C THR A 921 4.07 -29.99 -28.58
N VAL A 922 3.56 -28.75 -28.51
CA VAL A 922 3.63 -27.91 -27.31
C VAL A 922 2.25 -27.28 -27.07
N THR A 923 1.86 -27.16 -25.81
CA THR A 923 0.73 -26.30 -25.43
C THR A 923 1.22 -24.85 -25.26
N LEU A 924 0.71 -23.95 -26.09
CA LEU A 924 0.78 -22.51 -25.84
C LEU A 924 -0.18 -22.18 -24.71
N ASP A 925 0.26 -21.43 -23.70
CA ASP A 925 -0.50 -21.16 -22.48
C ASP A 925 -0.58 -19.66 -22.18
N GLY A 926 -1.79 -19.12 -22.28
CA GLY A 926 -2.13 -17.72 -22.09
C GLY A 926 -2.83 -17.46 -20.76
N THR A 927 -3.07 -18.49 -19.93
CA THR A 927 -3.89 -18.40 -18.70
C THR A 927 -3.28 -17.50 -17.63
N GLY A 928 -1.98 -17.20 -17.72
CA GLY A 928 -1.32 -16.18 -16.90
C GLY A 928 -1.61 -14.73 -17.32
N SER A 929 -2.47 -14.50 -18.32
CA SER A 929 -2.95 -13.17 -18.72
C SER A 929 -4.01 -12.68 -17.73
N SER A 930 -4.07 -11.37 -17.49
CA SER A 930 -4.96 -10.79 -16.48
C SER A 930 -5.51 -9.43 -16.88
N VAL A 931 -6.64 -9.05 -16.28
CA VAL A 931 -7.22 -7.71 -16.40
C VAL A 931 -7.56 -7.21 -15.00
N SER A 932 -7.30 -5.93 -14.70
CA SER A 932 -7.52 -5.39 -13.35
C SER A 932 -8.99 -5.32 -12.95
N TYR A 933 -9.90 -5.10 -13.91
CA TYR A 933 -11.35 -5.09 -13.76
C TYR A 933 -11.99 -5.58 -15.07
N GLY A 934 -13.08 -6.35 -14.97
CA GLY A 934 -13.73 -6.96 -16.15
C GLY A 934 -13.33 -8.43 -16.35
N SER A 935 -13.39 -8.93 -17.58
CA SER A 935 -12.97 -10.29 -17.94
C SER A 935 -12.31 -10.35 -19.31
N ILE A 936 -11.40 -11.31 -19.51
CA ILE A 936 -10.83 -11.59 -20.83
C ILE A 936 -11.86 -12.35 -21.65
N THR A 937 -12.32 -11.77 -22.75
CA THR A 937 -13.39 -12.29 -23.62
C THR A 937 -12.88 -13.13 -24.77
N SER A 938 -11.64 -12.90 -25.24
CA SER A 938 -11.01 -13.71 -26.28
C SER A 938 -9.50 -13.80 -26.11
N TYR A 939 -8.95 -14.96 -26.43
CA TYR A 939 -7.52 -15.15 -26.71
C TYR A 939 -7.35 -15.26 -28.23
N THR A 940 -6.18 -14.93 -28.76
CA THR A 940 -5.86 -15.08 -30.19
C THR A 940 -4.38 -15.37 -30.36
N TRP A 941 -4.07 -16.61 -30.71
CA TRP A 941 -2.72 -17.09 -31.00
C TRP A 941 -2.40 -17.02 -32.48
N LYS A 942 -1.24 -16.44 -32.81
CA LYS A 942 -0.75 -16.36 -34.18
C LYS A 942 0.74 -16.66 -34.25
N LEU A 943 1.14 -17.57 -35.15
CA LEU A 943 2.55 -17.68 -35.55
C LEU A 943 2.96 -16.38 -36.25
N GLN A 944 3.88 -15.65 -35.63
CA GLN A 944 4.43 -14.40 -36.16
C GLN A 944 5.63 -14.67 -37.08
N GLN A 945 6.49 -15.62 -36.70
CA GLN A 945 7.67 -16.03 -37.47
C GLN A 945 8.07 -17.47 -37.11
N GLY A 946 8.51 -18.26 -38.08
CA GLY A 946 9.05 -19.61 -37.88
C GLY A 946 9.64 -20.20 -39.16
N PRO A 947 10.45 -21.27 -39.09
CA PRO A 947 11.07 -21.90 -40.26
C PRO A 947 10.07 -22.67 -41.15
N ALA A 948 8.89 -23.00 -40.64
CA ALA A 948 7.81 -23.67 -41.34
C ALA A 948 6.44 -23.16 -40.86
N SER A 949 5.39 -23.42 -41.64
CA SER A 949 4.00 -23.27 -41.18
C SER A 949 3.65 -24.36 -40.16
N VAL A 950 2.99 -23.97 -39.06
CA VAL A 950 2.49 -24.87 -38.02
C VAL A 950 0.97 -24.94 -38.04
N GLN A 951 0.39 -25.97 -37.41
CA GLN A 951 -1.03 -26.01 -37.10
C GLN A 951 -1.23 -25.73 -35.61
N ILE A 952 -1.89 -24.61 -35.30
CA ILE A 952 -2.42 -24.31 -33.96
C ILE A 952 -3.83 -24.87 -33.92
N LEU A 953 -4.14 -25.78 -32.99
CA LEU A 953 -5.40 -26.55 -33.03
C LEU A 953 -6.64 -25.67 -32.78
N ASP A 954 -6.58 -24.80 -31.76
CA ASP A 954 -7.58 -23.77 -31.51
C ASP A 954 -6.88 -22.44 -31.20
N PRO A 955 -6.67 -21.56 -32.19
CA PRO A 955 -6.03 -20.28 -31.96
C PRO A 955 -6.87 -19.33 -31.09
N GLY A 956 -8.14 -19.62 -30.80
CA GLY A 956 -9.00 -18.81 -29.93
C GLY A 956 -8.92 -19.18 -28.43
N ALA A 957 -8.35 -20.33 -28.10
CA ALA A 957 -8.33 -20.84 -26.73
C ALA A 957 -7.22 -20.23 -25.84
N ALA A 958 -7.49 -20.15 -24.53
CA ALA A 958 -6.51 -19.71 -23.54
C ALA A 958 -5.29 -20.65 -23.46
N GLN A 959 -5.51 -21.95 -23.65
CA GLN A 959 -4.47 -22.97 -23.85
C GLN A 959 -4.77 -23.70 -25.16
N THR A 960 -3.77 -23.85 -26.03
CA THR A 960 -3.92 -24.61 -27.29
C THR A 960 -2.65 -25.39 -27.63
N PRO A 961 -2.76 -26.66 -28.06
CA PRO A 961 -1.63 -27.36 -28.65
C PRO A 961 -1.29 -26.79 -30.03
N VAL A 962 0.00 -26.81 -30.36
CA VAL A 962 0.55 -26.52 -31.68
C VAL A 962 1.55 -27.61 -32.07
N THR A 963 1.49 -28.05 -33.33
CA THR A 963 2.31 -29.15 -33.86
C THR A 963 3.37 -28.65 -34.84
N PHE A 964 4.59 -29.15 -34.69
CA PHE A 964 5.78 -28.76 -35.45
C PHE A 964 6.30 -29.89 -36.33
N THR A 965 6.57 -29.59 -37.60
CA THR A 965 7.08 -30.56 -38.60
C THR A 965 8.55 -30.35 -38.95
N ALA A 966 9.17 -29.27 -38.45
CA ALA A 966 10.56 -28.92 -38.73
C ALA A 966 11.24 -28.33 -37.49
N PRO A 967 12.57 -28.55 -37.31
CA PRO A 967 13.34 -27.91 -36.25
C PRO A 967 13.60 -26.42 -36.54
N GLY A 968 13.79 -25.65 -35.48
CA GLY A 968 14.10 -24.22 -35.47
C GLY A 968 13.28 -23.45 -34.43
N VAL A 969 13.33 -22.13 -34.51
CA VAL A 969 12.72 -21.23 -33.53
C VAL A 969 11.43 -20.63 -34.08
N TYR A 970 10.34 -20.75 -33.32
CA TYR A 970 9.00 -20.28 -33.67
C TYR A 970 8.54 -19.22 -32.65
N TYR A 971 8.02 -18.11 -33.16
CA TYR A 971 7.52 -16.97 -32.37
C TYR A 971 6.00 -16.92 -32.47
N PHE A 972 5.32 -17.11 -31.35
CA PHE A 972 3.86 -17.01 -31.26
C PHE A 972 3.47 -15.76 -30.50
N MET A 973 2.67 -14.92 -31.15
CA MET A 973 2.03 -13.79 -30.49
C MET A 973 0.67 -14.23 -29.96
N LEU A 974 0.48 -14.10 -28.65
CA LEU A 974 -0.83 -14.03 -28.03
C LEU A 974 -1.33 -12.59 -28.12
N THR A 975 -2.60 -12.40 -28.47
CA THR A 975 -3.36 -11.20 -28.15
C THR A 975 -4.55 -11.60 -27.29
N VAL A 976 -4.83 -10.82 -26.25
CA VAL A 976 -6.03 -10.96 -25.41
C VAL A 976 -6.89 -9.72 -25.55
N THR A 977 -8.21 -9.89 -25.44
CA THR A 977 -9.23 -8.84 -25.48
C THR A 977 -10.05 -8.89 -24.20
N ASP A 978 -10.42 -7.74 -23.62
CA ASP A 978 -11.32 -7.68 -22.45
C ASP A 978 -12.81 -7.47 -22.83
N ASP A 979 -13.68 -7.35 -21.84
CA ASP A 979 -15.11 -7.05 -22.02
C ASP A 979 -15.42 -5.59 -22.40
N ASN A 980 -14.38 -4.77 -22.61
CA ASN A 980 -14.45 -3.39 -23.08
C ASN A 980 -13.88 -3.23 -24.52
N ASN A 981 -13.42 -4.33 -25.14
CA ASN A 981 -12.65 -4.35 -26.40
C ASN A 981 -11.25 -3.71 -26.35
N ASN A 982 -10.66 -3.55 -25.15
CA ASN A 982 -9.22 -3.26 -25.03
C ASN A 982 -8.43 -4.49 -25.45
N THR A 983 -7.27 -4.30 -26.08
CA THR A 983 -6.38 -5.40 -26.51
C THR A 983 -4.97 -5.25 -25.95
N ALA A 984 -4.38 -6.34 -25.48
CA ALA A 984 -2.96 -6.43 -25.14
C ALA A 984 -2.32 -7.63 -25.84
N SER A 985 -1.01 -7.56 -26.14
CA SER A 985 -0.29 -8.64 -26.82
C SER A 985 1.03 -9.00 -26.12
N ALA A 986 1.39 -10.28 -26.17
CA ALA A 986 2.63 -10.84 -25.65
C ALA A 986 3.18 -11.90 -26.62
N VAL A 987 4.48 -12.21 -26.54
CA VAL A 987 5.13 -13.18 -27.43
C VAL A 987 5.80 -14.28 -26.61
N VAL A 988 5.63 -15.53 -27.05
CA VAL A 988 6.35 -16.70 -26.54
C VAL A 988 7.17 -17.34 -27.66
N ILE A 989 8.35 -17.82 -27.30
CA ILE A 989 9.31 -18.45 -28.22
C ILE A 989 9.35 -19.96 -27.94
N ILE A 990 9.11 -20.76 -28.99
CA ILE A 990 9.20 -22.22 -28.93
C ILE A 990 10.38 -22.68 -29.79
N THR A 991 11.34 -23.35 -29.17
CA THR A 991 12.54 -23.89 -29.82
C THR A 991 12.35 -25.39 -30.07
N VAL A 992 12.28 -25.78 -31.33
CA VAL A 992 12.18 -27.18 -31.76
C VAL A 992 13.56 -27.65 -32.19
N LYS A 993 14.23 -28.47 -31.38
CA LYS A 993 15.54 -29.05 -31.71
C LYS A 993 15.41 -30.35 -32.50
N LYS A 994 16.52 -30.77 -33.13
CA LYS A 994 16.61 -32.11 -33.69
C LYS A 994 16.79 -33.13 -32.55
N ASN A 995 16.55 -34.40 -32.86
CA ASN A 995 16.80 -35.50 -31.93
C ASN A 995 18.29 -35.58 -31.51
N ASP A 996 19.16 -35.06 -32.38
CA ASP A 996 20.62 -35.20 -32.33
C ASP A 996 21.30 -34.26 -31.31
N ASP A 997 20.58 -33.23 -30.82
CA ASP A 997 21.12 -32.14 -29.99
C ASP A 997 21.23 -32.53 -28.50
N HIS A 998 21.96 -33.61 -28.17
CA HIS A 998 22.21 -34.10 -26.80
C HIS A 998 23.70 -34.03 -26.40
N PRO A 999 24.08 -33.63 -25.17
CA PRO A 999 25.49 -33.37 -24.80
C PRO A 999 26.45 -34.59 -24.71
N ASP A 1000 26.04 -35.77 -25.13
CA ASP A 1000 26.83 -37.02 -25.03
C ASP A 1000 27.12 -37.61 -26.42
N SER A 1001 27.43 -36.75 -27.39
CA SER A 1001 27.64 -37.05 -28.81
C SER A 1001 28.96 -37.78 -29.13
N THR A 1002 29.45 -38.65 -28.24
CA THR A 1002 30.65 -39.48 -28.45
C THR A 1002 30.48 -40.89 -27.88
N ASN A 1003 30.86 -41.92 -28.65
CA ASN A 1003 30.87 -43.31 -28.18
C ASN A 1003 31.84 -43.47 -26.98
N LYS A 1004 31.34 -44.00 -25.86
CA LYS A 1004 31.93 -43.80 -24.53
C LYS A 1004 32.23 -45.14 -23.85
N LEU A 1005 33.52 -45.41 -23.60
CA LEU A 1005 33.99 -46.57 -22.82
C LEU A 1005 34.67 -46.13 -21.53
N THR A 1006 34.08 -46.50 -20.39
CA THR A 1006 34.63 -46.31 -19.04
C THR A 1006 34.91 -47.67 -18.41
N ILE A 1007 35.95 -47.73 -17.56
CA ILE A 1007 36.41 -48.97 -16.93
C ILE A 1007 36.93 -48.69 -15.52
N PHE A 1008 36.67 -49.59 -14.56
CA PHE A 1008 37.22 -49.51 -13.21
C PHE A 1008 37.32 -50.91 -12.53
N PRO A 1009 38.17 -51.08 -11.50
CA PRO A 1009 39.27 -50.19 -11.12
C PRO A 1009 40.38 -50.20 -12.19
N ASN A 1010 41.26 -49.19 -12.17
CA ASN A 1010 42.41 -49.12 -13.06
C ASN A 1010 43.54 -48.34 -12.37
N PRO A 1011 44.62 -48.99 -11.86
CA PRO A 1011 44.97 -50.41 -12.04
C PRO A 1011 43.94 -51.42 -11.52
N VAL A 1012 43.97 -52.62 -12.09
CA VAL A 1012 43.08 -53.74 -11.77
C VAL A 1012 43.86 -54.95 -11.28
N ASN A 1013 43.33 -55.66 -10.29
CA ASN A 1013 43.76 -57.01 -9.99
C ASN A 1013 43.02 -58.01 -10.91
N ASN A 1014 42.01 -58.75 -10.43
CA ASN A 1014 41.46 -59.87 -11.19
C ASN A 1014 40.19 -59.58 -12.00
N THR A 1015 39.39 -58.58 -11.62
CA THR A 1015 38.11 -58.29 -12.31
C THR A 1015 38.01 -56.82 -12.69
N LEU A 1016 37.80 -56.54 -13.98
CA LEU A 1016 37.63 -55.21 -14.55
C LEU A 1016 36.16 -54.99 -14.91
N GLN A 1017 35.52 -53.99 -14.32
CA GLN A 1017 34.19 -53.55 -14.74
C GLN A 1017 34.31 -52.68 -16.00
N LEU A 1018 33.53 -52.98 -17.03
CA LEU A 1018 33.37 -52.13 -18.21
C LEU A 1018 31.95 -51.52 -18.22
N ARG A 1019 31.84 -50.26 -18.65
CA ARG A 1019 30.59 -49.67 -19.11
C ARG A 1019 30.80 -48.98 -20.44
N LEU A 1020 29.96 -49.35 -21.41
CA LEU A 1020 30.02 -48.94 -22.80
C LEU A 1020 28.66 -48.35 -23.19
N SER A 1021 28.66 -47.14 -23.73
CA SER A 1021 27.48 -46.47 -24.28
C SER A 1021 27.80 -45.99 -25.70
N LEU A 1022 26.95 -46.30 -26.67
CA LEU A 1022 27.12 -45.98 -28.09
C LEU A 1022 25.98 -45.08 -28.58
N ILE A 1023 26.32 -44.15 -29.48
CA ILE A 1023 25.38 -43.21 -30.11
C ILE A 1023 24.34 -43.96 -30.97
N SER A 1024 24.74 -45.09 -31.56
CA SER A 1024 23.88 -45.96 -32.36
C SER A 1024 24.11 -47.44 -32.01
N PRO A 1025 23.06 -48.31 -32.06
CA PRO A 1025 23.20 -49.72 -31.65
C PRO A 1025 24.00 -50.55 -32.67
N ALA A 1026 25.22 -50.96 -32.31
CA ALA A 1026 26.14 -51.68 -33.20
C ALA A 1026 26.44 -53.10 -32.70
N TYR A 1027 26.60 -54.06 -33.61
CA TYR A 1027 27.15 -55.38 -33.28
C TYR A 1027 28.65 -55.23 -32.97
N THR A 1028 29.05 -55.52 -31.73
CA THR A 1028 30.42 -55.20 -31.26
C THR A 1028 31.20 -56.40 -30.73
N VAL A 1029 32.51 -56.32 -30.95
CA VAL A 1029 33.51 -57.27 -30.45
C VAL A 1029 34.52 -56.49 -29.61
N LEU A 1030 34.81 -57.02 -28.42
CA LEU A 1030 35.83 -56.52 -27.52
C LEU A 1030 37.08 -57.40 -27.63
N ARG A 1031 38.25 -56.77 -27.80
CA ARG A 1031 39.55 -57.45 -27.74
C ARG A 1031 40.38 -56.90 -26.58
N ILE A 1032 41.06 -57.80 -25.87
CA ILE A 1032 42.11 -57.44 -24.91
C ILE A 1032 43.44 -57.56 -25.65
N LEU A 1033 44.22 -56.48 -25.68
CA LEU A 1033 45.52 -56.42 -26.35
C LEU A 1033 46.63 -56.18 -25.32
N ALA A 1034 47.77 -56.86 -25.47
CA ALA A 1034 48.99 -56.55 -24.73
C ALA A 1034 49.64 -55.25 -25.25
N GLY A 1035 50.57 -54.68 -24.49
CA GLY A 1035 51.26 -53.43 -24.84
C GLY A 1035 52.05 -53.43 -26.16
N ASN A 1036 52.31 -54.61 -26.76
CA ASN A 1036 52.92 -54.79 -28.08
C ASN A 1036 51.89 -55.03 -29.21
N GLY A 1037 50.59 -54.95 -28.92
CA GLY A 1037 49.49 -55.17 -29.87
C GLY A 1037 48.99 -56.62 -30.00
N ALA A 1038 49.63 -57.59 -29.34
CA ALA A 1038 49.19 -58.99 -29.40
C ALA A 1038 47.80 -59.18 -28.76
N VAL A 1039 46.91 -59.94 -29.42
CA VAL A 1039 45.56 -60.23 -28.92
C VAL A 1039 45.62 -61.30 -27.83
N MET A 1040 45.25 -60.94 -26.60
CA MET A 1040 45.23 -61.83 -25.43
C MET A 1040 43.89 -62.52 -25.24
N SER A 1041 42.79 -61.87 -25.65
CA SER A 1041 41.44 -62.44 -25.61
C SER A 1041 40.51 -61.67 -26.56
N THR A 1042 39.44 -62.31 -27.04
CA THR A 1042 38.39 -61.71 -27.88
C THR A 1042 37.02 -62.19 -27.39
N ILE A 1043 36.10 -61.25 -27.18
CA ILE A 1043 34.77 -61.48 -26.62
C ILE A 1043 33.75 -60.80 -27.53
N ASN A 1044 32.81 -61.58 -28.09
CA ASN A 1044 31.67 -61.01 -28.79
C ASN A 1044 30.67 -60.45 -27.77
N LEU A 1045 30.16 -59.24 -28.01
CA LEU A 1045 29.20 -58.55 -27.15
C LEU A 1045 27.78 -58.53 -27.72
N GLY A 1046 27.58 -58.93 -28.99
CA GLY A 1046 26.30 -58.80 -29.69
C GLY A 1046 25.98 -57.36 -30.07
N GLN A 1047 24.72 -57.06 -30.37
CA GLN A 1047 24.28 -55.69 -30.63
C GLN A 1047 24.17 -54.92 -29.31
N VAL A 1048 24.89 -53.80 -29.22
CA VAL A 1048 25.01 -52.97 -28.02
C VAL A 1048 24.61 -51.54 -28.34
N SER A 1049 23.71 -50.97 -27.54
CA SER A 1049 23.53 -49.52 -27.38
C SER A 1049 24.14 -49.06 -26.05
N GLU A 1050 23.71 -49.68 -24.94
CA GLU A 1050 24.41 -49.66 -23.65
C GLU A 1050 24.77 -51.08 -23.19
N LEU A 1051 25.92 -51.22 -22.52
CA LEU A 1051 26.33 -52.45 -21.86
C LEU A 1051 27.17 -52.13 -20.61
N GLN A 1052 26.85 -52.78 -19.48
CA GLN A 1052 27.73 -52.86 -18.32
C GLN A 1052 28.08 -54.33 -18.04
N ARG A 1053 29.37 -54.66 -17.89
CA ARG A 1053 29.84 -56.06 -17.82
C ARG A 1053 31.13 -56.21 -17.03
N SER A 1054 31.15 -57.18 -16.11
CA SER A 1054 32.38 -57.70 -15.48
C SER A 1054 33.23 -58.46 -16.49
N LEU A 1055 34.54 -58.20 -16.52
CA LEU A 1055 35.54 -58.98 -17.24
C LEU A 1055 36.51 -59.60 -16.23
N ASP A 1056 36.68 -60.92 -16.27
CA ASP A 1056 37.82 -61.57 -15.63
C ASP A 1056 39.09 -61.29 -16.47
N VAL A 1057 40.14 -60.86 -15.78
CA VAL A 1057 41.48 -60.56 -16.32
C VAL A 1057 42.59 -61.21 -15.47
N SER A 1058 42.24 -62.14 -14.57
CA SER A 1058 43.16 -62.86 -13.68
C SER A 1058 44.22 -63.68 -14.45
N PHE A 1059 43.87 -64.18 -15.64
CA PHE A 1059 44.76 -64.92 -16.53
C PHE A 1059 45.87 -64.07 -17.19
N LEU A 1060 45.84 -62.73 -17.03
CA LEU A 1060 46.86 -61.84 -17.57
C LEU A 1060 47.99 -61.62 -16.53
N PRO A 1061 49.27 -61.74 -16.93
CA PRO A 1061 50.38 -61.33 -16.06
C PRO A 1061 50.39 -59.81 -15.87
N CYS A 1062 51.06 -59.34 -14.81
CA CYS A 1062 51.18 -57.92 -14.50
C CYS A 1062 51.79 -57.12 -15.66
N GLY A 1063 51.15 -56.00 -16.03
CA GLY A 1063 51.55 -55.24 -17.22
C GLY A 1063 50.50 -54.26 -17.73
N VAL A 1064 50.81 -53.64 -18.87
CA VAL A 1064 49.93 -52.69 -19.56
C VAL A 1064 49.16 -53.39 -20.68
N TYR A 1065 47.84 -53.20 -20.68
CA TYR A 1065 46.91 -53.77 -21.65
C TYR A 1065 45.98 -52.69 -22.21
N PHE A 1066 45.35 -53.00 -23.34
CA PHE A 1066 44.36 -52.13 -23.98
C PHE A 1066 43.10 -52.93 -24.29
N LEU A 1067 41.94 -52.41 -23.88
CA LEU A 1067 40.64 -52.86 -24.36
C LEU A 1067 40.33 -52.13 -25.65
N HIS A 1068 40.07 -52.88 -26.72
CA HIS A 1068 39.67 -52.36 -28.02
C HIS A 1068 38.26 -52.88 -28.36
N VAL A 1069 37.27 -51.98 -28.35
CA VAL A 1069 35.91 -52.25 -28.82
C VAL A 1069 35.80 -51.82 -30.28
N THR A 1070 35.28 -52.71 -31.13
CA THR A 1070 35.03 -52.41 -32.54
C THR A 1070 33.82 -53.17 -33.09
N ASP A 1071 33.19 -52.61 -34.13
CA ASP A 1071 32.17 -53.28 -34.95
C ASP A 1071 32.78 -54.16 -36.06
N GLY A 1072 34.03 -53.88 -36.43
CA GLY A 1072 34.75 -54.48 -37.55
C GLY A 1072 35.28 -53.43 -38.54
N ASP A 1073 34.57 -52.30 -38.67
CA ASP A 1073 34.77 -51.30 -39.72
C ASP A 1073 35.14 -49.91 -39.16
N ALA A 1074 34.16 -49.17 -38.64
CA ALA A 1074 34.28 -47.74 -38.34
C ALA A 1074 34.38 -47.46 -36.83
N LEU A 1075 33.64 -48.19 -35.99
CA LEU A 1075 33.71 -48.02 -34.54
C LEU A 1075 35.04 -48.57 -34.02
N LYS A 1076 35.87 -47.70 -33.43
CA LYS A 1076 37.17 -48.07 -32.83
C LYS A 1076 37.38 -47.28 -31.54
N ILE A 1077 37.10 -47.90 -30.40
CA ILE A 1077 37.31 -47.31 -29.07
C ILE A 1077 38.42 -48.09 -28.36
N VAL A 1078 39.48 -47.40 -27.93
CA VAL A 1078 40.61 -48.02 -27.23
C VAL A 1078 40.79 -47.41 -25.84
N LYS A 1079 40.91 -48.25 -24.81
CA LYS A 1079 41.12 -47.83 -23.41
C LYS A 1079 42.25 -48.63 -22.75
N LYS A 1080 43.29 -47.93 -22.29
CA LYS A 1080 44.42 -48.51 -21.55
C LYS A 1080 44.01 -48.91 -20.13
N PHE A 1081 44.42 -50.11 -19.69
CA PHE A 1081 44.42 -50.49 -18.28
C PHE A 1081 45.75 -51.13 -17.85
N ILE A 1082 45.95 -51.23 -16.54
CA ILE A 1082 47.16 -51.81 -15.93
C ILE A 1082 46.74 -52.97 -15.04
N LYS A 1083 47.21 -54.18 -15.34
CA LYS A 1083 47.05 -55.38 -14.50
C LYS A 1083 48.16 -55.39 -13.44
N ILE A 1084 47.77 -55.55 -12.18
CA ILE A 1084 48.64 -55.72 -11.01
C ILE A 1084 48.33 -57.04 -10.28
N TYR A 1085 49.19 -57.38 -9.31
CA TYR A 1085 49.05 -58.54 -8.43
C TYR A 1085 47.79 -58.49 -7.55
#